data_AF-A0AAW5Q4H4-F1
#
_entry.id   AF-A0AAW5Q4H4-F1
#
_cell.length_a   1.000
_cell.length_b   1.000
_cell.length_c   1.000
_cell.angle_alpha   90.00
_cell.angle_beta   90.00
_cell.angle_gamma   90.00
#
_symmetry.space_group_name_H-M   'P 1'
#
loop_
_entity.id
_entity.type
_entity.pdbx_description
1 polymer ?
#
loop_
_entity_poly.entity_id
_entity_poly.type
_entity_poly.pdbx_seq_one_letter_code
_entity_poly.pdbx_strand_id
1 'polypeptide(L)'
;MADTTQSDQRPTDQPNTDQPDVDQSAPDGVDPLEDAVRPLRDDVRFLGALLGDTVREQAGQRIFDLVETARRTAFAVRRSEADRDEVAALFTDVPAAEVIPVIRAFSLFALLANVAEDLHQERRRRIHTAAGSPPPDGDLEATWARLAETEPDRDKLETVRSTARVVPVLTAHPTETRRRSVFEITRRVLDLMRRRDALRTGPQDRVTEDELAEVETDIRRQVLTLWQTAIIRSQRPRIEDEILGGLQYHDATLMDVIPPLNAEIAERLGCGDRPVVRPGSWIGGDRDGNPYVTGDVVRFATEQAAALLHQHYAHQLRMLERELPLSQRVVEVPTALRDLADSLGEEEGELTAARKDVPFRRAVSVVRRRLAARGTTSSSSPGSAPGAAHGDHRDHDDDEAYTSPAQMLADLEVIDAALGECGAGMLRAPRLRDLRWAVRTFGFHLQALDMRQNSESHEEVLTELFAKAGVSEDYSALDEDTRVELLLRELSHDRPLLGPRAELSELAEKELGVLRAAAAAVDLLGADVVPHYIVSMCGSVSDLLEPAVLLREVGLFSGDPAEPRSSVRLIPLLETIDDLAAGPGILDAALAIPQFRALIRGQGDVLEVMLGYSDSNKDGGYLAANWALYQAERDLVEAADRAGVHLRYFHGRGGAVGRGGGNSYEAILAQPPGAVQGALRITEQGEVISAKYSEPRRARRNLEALVAATLEASLLDVEGLGDRAEEAYGVMAELATLGREAYGSLVHSDPGFIEYFTTSTPVAEIGELNIGSRPSSRKQTSSVEDLRAIPWVLSWSQSRVMLPGWFGVGTALRTWIHERGEDAADERLATLRRLYDDWPFLRTTLSNMAQVMAKADMGLAGRYAELVPDAEVGRRIHGVIADEFELTREMLLAITGQETLLDDNPALARSVRNRFPYLEPLNVLQVELLRRYRAGDEDPAVRTGIQLTMNGLATALRNSG
;
A
#
# COMPACT_ATOMS: atom_id res chain seq x y z
N MET A 1 -20.88 -29.51 78.66
CA MET A 1 -22.25 -29.98 78.95
C MET A 1 -23.18 -29.31 77.97
N ALA A 2 -23.87 -30.13 77.18
CA ALA A 2 -25.11 -29.77 76.50
C ALA A 2 -26.09 -29.16 77.53
N ASP A 3 -27.13 -28.40 77.18
CA ASP A 3 -28.08 -28.75 76.14
C ASP A 3 -29.13 -27.62 75.97
N THR A 4 -29.72 -27.56 74.75
CA THR A 4 -31.13 -27.25 74.38
C THR A 4 -31.81 -25.93 74.85
N THR A 5 -32.68 -25.20 74.10
CA THR A 5 -33.19 -25.17 72.70
C THR A 5 -34.10 -23.93 72.52
N GLN A 6 -34.16 -23.42 71.28
CA GLN A 6 -35.31 -22.79 70.55
C GLN A 6 -36.04 -21.53 71.07
N SER A 7 -35.94 -20.41 70.33
CA SER A 7 -36.92 -20.03 69.27
C SER A 7 -36.56 -18.69 68.58
N ASP A 8 -36.40 -18.78 67.25
CA ASP A 8 -36.87 -17.91 66.15
C ASP A 8 -36.70 -16.37 66.15
N GLN A 9 -35.89 -15.86 65.21
CA GLN A 9 -36.25 -14.80 64.24
C GLN A 9 -35.22 -14.67 63.08
N ARG A 10 -35.70 -15.00 61.86
CA ARG A 10 -35.19 -14.92 60.45
C ARG A 10 -33.89 -14.17 60.08
N PRO A 11 -33.10 -14.71 59.12
CA PRO A 11 -32.04 -14.02 58.37
C PRO A 11 -32.46 -13.66 56.93
N THR A 12 -31.82 -12.67 56.32
CA THR A 12 -31.85 -12.42 54.87
C THR A 12 -30.42 -12.33 54.35
N ASP A 13 -29.97 -13.44 53.75
CA ASP A 13 -28.90 -13.51 52.78
C ASP A 13 -29.41 -13.01 51.41
N GLN A 14 -28.55 -12.32 50.66
CA GLN A 14 -28.68 -12.17 49.21
C GLN A 14 -27.45 -12.76 48.50
N PRO A 15 -27.63 -13.33 47.29
CA PRO A 15 -26.79 -14.40 46.80
C PRO A 15 -25.76 -13.95 45.77
N ASN A 16 -24.67 -14.70 45.76
CA ASN A 16 -23.65 -14.78 44.71
C ASN A 16 -24.32 -15.19 43.38
N THR A 17 -24.07 -14.45 42.29
CA THR A 17 -24.66 -14.73 40.97
C THR A 17 -23.58 -15.21 39.99
N ASP A 18 -23.65 -16.51 39.72
CA ASP A 18 -23.41 -17.23 38.46
C ASP A 18 -22.48 -16.59 37.40
N GLN A 19 -21.24 -17.08 37.35
CA GLN A 19 -20.50 -17.21 36.09
C GLN A 19 -21.13 -18.34 35.27
N PRO A 20 -21.40 -18.16 33.95
CA PRO A 20 -21.79 -19.28 33.12
C PRO A 20 -20.55 -20.12 32.81
N ASP A 21 -20.50 -21.31 33.39
CA ASP A 21 -19.66 -22.42 32.93
C ASP A 21 -20.00 -22.68 31.45
N VAL A 22 -19.05 -22.40 30.56
CA VAL A 22 -19.13 -22.82 29.16
C VAL A 22 -18.79 -24.32 29.15
N ASP A 23 -19.84 -25.12 29.12
CA ASP A 23 -19.83 -26.58 28.96
C ASP A 23 -18.91 -27.01 27.80
N GLN A 24 -17.72 -27.51 28.16
CA GLN A 24 -16.75 -28.13 27.25
C GLN A 24 -17.10 -29.60 26.94
N SER A 25 -18.34 -29.88 26.54
CA SER A 25 -18.71 -31.19 25.99
C SER A 25 -18.74 -31.16 24.46
N ALA A 26 -17.56 -31.03 23.86
CA ALA A 26 -17.37 -31.43 22.46
C ALA A 26 -17.48 -32.97 22.38
N PRO A 27 -18.15 -33.55 21.36
CA PRO A 27 -18.22 -34.99 21.19
C PRO A 27 -16.81 -35.57 21.01
N ASP A 28 -16.56 -36.73 21.62
CA ASP A 28 -15.29 -37.44 21.64
C ASP A 28 -14.55 -37.46 20.28
N GLY A 29 -13.30 -36.96 20.29
CA GLY A 29 -12.26 -37.38 19.34
C GLY A 29 -11.88 -36.45 18.18
N VAL A 30 -12.25 -35.15 18.21
CA VAL A 30 -11.79 -34.18 17.20
C VAL A 30 -11.00 -33.05 17.85
N ASP A 31 -9.79 -32.80 17.36
CA ASP A 31 -8.92 -31.70 17.80
C ASP A 31 -9.64 -30.35 17.54
N PRO A 32 -9.81 -29.46 18.55
CA PRO A 32 -10.40 -28.14 18.37
C PRO A 32 -9.74 -27.30 17.26
N LEU A 33 -8.44 -27.53 16.99
CA LEU A 33 -7.72 -26.92 15.87
C LEU A 33 -8.14 -27.49 14.51
N GLU A 34 -8.51 -28.77 14.42
CA GLU A 34 -9.04 -29.37 13.19
C GLU A 34 -10.45 -28.86 12.86
N ASP A 35 -11.31 -28.71 13.86
CA ASP A 35 -12.67 -28.18 13.67
C ASP A 35 -12.65 -26.72 13.18
N ALA A 36 -11.72 -25.90 13.68
CA ALA A 36 -11.55 -24.52 13.24
C ALA A 36 -11.04 -24.40 11.79
N VAL A 37 -10.35 -25.42 11.25
CA VAL A 37 -9.72 -25.39 9.93
C VAL A 37 -10.54 -26.14 8.86
N ARG A 38 -11.47 -27.00 9.27
CA ARG A 38 -12.34 -27.77 8.36
C ARG A 38 -13.05 -26.89 7.30
N PRO A 39 -13.65 -25.73 7.62
CA PRO A 39 -14.34 -24.91 6.62
C PRO A 39 -13.42 -24.40 5.50
N LEU A 40 -12.16 -24.07 5.82
CA LEU A 40 -11.18 -23.65 4.83
C LEU A 40 -10.81 -24.79 3.89
N ARG A 41 -10.54 -25.98 4.45
CA ARG A 41 -10.21 -27.18 3.65
C ARG A 41 -11.34 -27.54 2.70
N ASP A 42 -12.59 -27.45 3.16
CA ASP A 42 -13.78 -27.74 2.35
C ASP A 42 -13.93 -26.79 1.17
N ASP A 43 -13.71 -25.49 1.38
CA ASP A 43 -13.81 -24.48 0.31
C ASP A 43 -12.68 -24.63 -0.72
N VAL A 44 -11.44 -24.87 -0.27
CA VAL A 44 -10.30 -25.15 -1.16
C VAL A 44 -10.57 -26.40 -1.99
N ARG A 45 -11.13 -27.45 -1.37
CA ARG A 45 -11.48 -28.70 -2.06
C ARG A 45 -12.60 -28.50 -3.07
N PHE A 46 -13.63 -27.73 -2.73
CA PHE A 46 -14.75 -27.41 -3.61
C PHE A 46 -14.29 -26.63 -4.86
N LEU A 47 -13.59 -25.50 -4.66
CA LEU A 47 -13.06 -24.71 -5.78
C LEU A 47 -12.04 -25.49 -6.60
N GLY A 48 -11.20 -26.30 -5.93
CA GLY A 48 -10.24 -27.16 -6.59
C GLY A 48 -10.87 -28.26 -7.45
N ALA A 49 -11.97 -28.87 -6.99
CA ALA A 49 -12.72 -29.85 -7.77
C ALA A 49 -13.34 -29.22 -9.03
N LEU A 50 -13.96 -28.04 -8.90
CA LEU A 50 -14.51 -27.31 -10.05
C LEU A 50 -13.44 -26.96 -11.09
N LEU A 51 -12.26 -26.53 -10.65
CA LEU A 51 -11.15 -26.26 -11.55
C LEU A 51 -10.63 -27.56 -12.20
N GLY A 52 -10.50 -28.65 -11.43
CA GLY A 52 -10.09 -29.95 -11.95
C GLY A 52 -11.05 -30.47 -13.04
N ASP A 53 -12.35 -30.36 -12.81
CA ASP A 53 -13.37 -30.73 -13.81
C ASP A 53 -13.28 -29.84 -15.05
N THR A 54 -13.05 -28.53 -14.85
CA THR A 54 -12.83 -27.58 -15.96
C THR A 54 -11.59 -27.95 -16.76
N VAL A 55 -10.46 -28.30 -16.12
CA VAL A 55 -9.24 -28.74 -16.81
C VAL A 55 -9.51 -30.01 -17.62
N ARG A 56 -10.20 -31.00 -17.04
CA ARG A 56 -10.54 -32.25 -17.72
C ARG A 56 -11.41 -32.01 -18.97
N GLU A 57 -12.41 -31.15 -18.84
CA GLU A 57 -13.35 -30.81 -19.92
C GLU A 57 -12.72 -29.95 -21.03
N GLN A 58 -11.82 -29.03 -20.66
CA GLN A 58 -11.29 -28.02 -21.59
C GLN A 58 -9.90 -28.35 -22.16
N ALA A 59 -9.06 -29.09 -21.42
CA ALA A 59 -7.70 -29.46 -21.82
C ALA A 59 -7.49 -30.99 -21.96
N GLY A 60 -8.52 -31.78 -21.66
CA GLY A 60 -8.52 -33.24 -21.82
C GLY A 60 -7.92 -34.01 -20.64
N GLN A 61 -8.13 -35.33 -20.65
CA GLN A 61 -7.76 -36.24 -19.56
C GLN A 61 -6.25 -36.26 -19.28
N ARG A 62 -5.42 -36.24 -20.33
CA ARG A 62 -3.96 -36.28 -20.20
C ARG A 62 -3.40 -35.11 -19.38
N ILE A 63 -3.87 -33.89 -19.64
CA ILE A 63 -3.44 -32.68 -18.91
C ILE A 63 -3.94 -32.73 -17.47
N PHE A 64 -5.19 -33.16 -17.26
CA PHE A 64 -5.73 -33.37 -15.92
C PHE A 64 -4.88 -34.36 -15.11
N ASP A 65 -4.51 -35.50 -15.69
CA ASP A 65 -3.69 -36.52 -15.03
C ASP A 65 -2.29 -36.01 -14.71
N LEU A 66 -1.70 -35.19 -15.59
CA LEU A 66 -0.40 -34.56 -15.38
C LEU A 66 -0.45 -33.56 -14.21
N VAL A 67 -1.48 -32.71 -14.16
CA VAL A 67 -1.71 -31.75 -13.06
C VAL A 67 -1.91 -32.49 -11.74
N GLU A 68 -2.75 -33.53 -11.70
CA GLU A 68 -3.03 -34.28 -10.49
C GLU A 68 -1.82 -35.08 -10.00
N THR A 69 -1.08 -35.72 -10.91
CA THR A 69 0.17 -36.42 -10.57
C THR A 69 1.19 -35.43 -9.99
N ALA A 70 1.44 -34.31 -10.66
CA ALA A 70 2.37 -33.29 -10.17
C ALA A 70 1.96 -32.73 -8.81
N ARG A 71 0.66 -32.46 -8.60
CA ARG A 71 0.12 -32.01 -7.31
C ARG A 71 0.36 -33.05 -6.22
N ARG A 72 0.09 -34.33 -6.48
CA ARG A 72 0.29 -35.43 -5.51
C ARG A 72 1.77 -35.64 -5.17
N THR A 73 2.64 -35.61 -6.18
CA THR A 73 4.10 -35.75 -5.96
C THR A 73 4.65 -34.57 -5.17
N ALA A 74 4.23 -33.33 -5.46
CA ALA A 74 4.61 -32.16 -4.65
C ALA A 74 4.17 -32.29 -3.17
N PHE A 75 2.99 -32.85 -2.91
CA PHE A 75 2.56 -33.17 -1.54
C PHE A 75 3.41 -34.26 -0.87
N ALA A 76 3.89 -35.25 -1.62
CA ALA A 76 4.75 -36.32 -1.12
C ALA A 76 6.16 -35.79 -0.80
N VAL A 77 6.73 -34.97 -1.69
CA VAL A 77 7.99 -34.25 -1.45
C VAL A 77 7.94 -33.46 -0.15
N ARG A 78 6.84 -32.73 0.08
CA ARG A 78 6.71 -31.94 1.31
C ARG A 78 6.61 -32.77 2.59
N ARG A 79 6.14 -34.01 2.48
CA ARG A 79 6.09 -34.98 3.58
C ARG A 79 7.38 -35.81 3.69
N SER A 80 8.40 -35.46 2.90
CA SER A 80 9.65 -36.22 2.77
C SER A 80 9.41 -37.68 2.35
N GLU A 81 8.32 -37.92 1.60
CA GLU A 81 7.90 -39.23 1.08
C GLU A 81 8.36 -39.47 -0.37
N ALA A 82 8.84 -38.44 -1.07
CA ALA A 82 9.30 -38.49 -2.46
C ALA A 82 10.47 -37.51 -2.69
N ASP A 83 11.27 -37.74 -3.73
CA ASP A 83 12.32 -36.82 -4.15
C ASP A 83 11.76 -35.72 -5.06
N ARG A 84 12.33 -34.51 -4.99
CA ARG A 84 12.05 -33.41 -5.90
C ARG A 84 12.37 -33.74 -7.34
N ASP A 85 13.34 -34.62 -7.57
CA ASP A 85 13.66 -35.12 -8.91
C ASP A 85 12.49 -35.85 -9.56
N GLU A 86 11.59 -36.44 -8.76
CA GLU A 86 10.38 -37.07 -9.27
C GLU A 86 9.41 -36.03 -9.87
N VAL A 87 9.32 -34.83 -9.30
CA VAL A 87 8.47 -33.74 -9.85
C VAL A 87 9.06 -33.22 -11.15
N ALA A 88 10.38 -33.05 -11.23
CA ALA A 88 11.04 -32.59 -12.45
C ALA A 88 10.92 -33.60 -13.59
N ALA A 89 11.08 -34.90 -13.29
CA ALA A 89 10.93 -35.97 -14.27
C ALA A 89 9.55 -36.00 -14.95
N LEU A 90 8.49 -35.46 -14.33
CA LEU A 90 7.16 -35.33 -14.95
C LEU A 90 7.13 -34.34 -16.13
N PHE A 91 8.08 -33.42 -16.19
CA PHE A 91 8.09 -32.31 -17.15
C PHE A 91 9.30 -32.32 -18.09
N THR A 92 10.29 -33.18 -17.83
CA THR A 92 11.39 -33.46 -18.76
C THR A 92 10.84 -33.93 -20.12
N ASP A 93 11.35 -33.36 -21.21
CA ASP A 93 10.96 -33.68 -22.60
C ASP A 93 9.47 -33.51 -22.94
N VAL A 94 8.66 -32.89 -22.07
CA VAL A 94 7.27 -32.55 -22.39
C VAL A 94 7.25 -31.31 -23.31
N PRO A 95 6.51 -31.32 -24.44
CA PRO A 95 6.40 -30.16 -25.31
C PRO A 95 5.88 -28.92 -24.57
N ALA A 96 6.46 -27.75 -24.82
CA ALA A 96 6.10 -26.51 -24.12
C ALA A 96 4.60 -26.18 -24.24
N ALA A 97 3.98 -26.48 -25.39
CA ALA A 97 2.54 -26.32 -25.61
C ALA A 97 1.67 -27.18 -24.66
N GLU A 98 2.12 -28.36 -24.25
CA GLU A 98 1.42 -29.22 -23.27
C GLU A 98 1.62 -28.74 -21.83
N VAL A 99 2.73 -28.05 -21.55
CA VAL A 99 3.06 -27.51 -20.23
C VAL A 99 2.26 -26.23 -19.92
N ILE A 100 1.92 -25.42 -20.93
CA ILE A 100 1.17 -24.16 -20.73
C ILE A 100 -0.15 -24.38 -19.95
N PRO A 101 -1.05 -25.31 -20.35
CA PRO A 101 -2.26 -25.60 -19.58
C PRO A 101 -1.98 -26.02 -18.13
N VAL A 102 -0.88 -26.73 -17.87
CA VAL A 102 -0.45 -27.15 -16.52
C VAL A 102 -0.07 -25.94 -15.67
N ILE A 103 0.76 -25.04 -16.21
CA ILE A 103 1.15 -23.78 -15.54
C ILE A 103 -0.10 -22.97 -15.19
N ARG A 104 -1.04 -22.86 -16.14
CA ARG A 104 -2.30 -22.14 -15.94
C ARG A 104 -3.13 -22.78 -14.84
N ALA A 105 -3.25 -24.11 -14.81
CA ALA A 105 -3.97 -24.81 -13.76
C ALA A 105 -3.41 -24.49 -12.38
N PHE A 106 -2.09 -24.63 -12.16
CA PHE A 106 -1.46 -24.32 -10.87
C PHE A 106 -1.61 -22.85 -10.47
N SER A 107 -1.50 -21.93 -11.43
CA SER A 107 -1.72 -20.50 -11.18
C SER A 107 -3.16 -20.20 -10.72
N LEU A 108 -4.15 -20.85 -11.34
CA LEU A 108 -5.56 -20.68 -10.98
C LEU A 108 -5.92 -21.39 -9.67
N PHE A 109 -5.31 -22.54 -9.36
CA PHE A 109 -5.45 -23.18 -8.05
C PHE A 109 -4.97 -22.25 -6.94
N ALA A 110 -3.79 -21.63 -7.10
CA ALA A 110 -3.27 -20.68 -6.12
C ALA A 110 -4.21 -19.47 -5.95
N LEU A 111 -4.76 -18.95 -7.04
CA LEU A 111 -5.70 -17.84 -7.00
C LEU A 111 -7.02 -18.18 -6.29
N LEU A 112 -7.60 -19.36 -6.58
CA LEU A 112 -8.83 -19.81 -5.92
C LEU A 112 -8.60 -20.19 -4.44
N ALA A 113 -7.44 -20.73 -4.11
CA ALA A 113 -7.04 -20.96 -2.72
C ALA A 113 -6.97 -19.65 -1.94
N ASN A 114 -6.45 -18.57 -2.55
CA ASN A 114 -6.48 -17.23 -1.95
C ASN A 114 -7.91 -16.76 -1.64
N VAL A 115 -8.87 -16.99 -2.54
CA VAL A 115 -10.29 -16.65 -2.31
C VAL A 115 -10.88 -17.42 -1.13
N ALA A 116 -10.56 -18.70 -0.99
CA ALA A 116 -11.02 -19.52 0.13
C ALA A 116 -10.41 -19.09 1.47
N GLU A 117 -9.09 -18.79 1.50
CA GLU A 117 -8.41 -18.23 2.67
C GLU A 117 -9.04 -16.90 3.11
N ASP A 118 -9.32 -16.05 2.13
CA ASP A 118 -9.92 -14.73 2.30
C ASP A 118 -11.31 -14.80 2.95
N LEU A 119 -12.14 -15.74 2.50
CA LEU A 119 -13.45 -16.01 3.09
C LEU A 119 -13.33 -16.59 4.51
N HIS A 120 -12.39 -17.52 4.73
CA HIS A 120 -12.19 -18.14 6.04
C HIS A 120 -11.77 -17.12 7.12
N GLN A 121 -10.90 -16.16 6.77
CA GLN A 121 -10.53 -15.07 7.67
C GLN A 121 -11.74 -14.23 8.08
N GLU A 122 -12.65 -13.93 7.13
CA GLU A 122 -13.90 -13.22 7.44
C GLU A 122 -14.80 -14.01 8.41
N ARG A 123 -14.95 -15.32 8.19
CA ARG A 123 -15.75 -16.19 9.07
C ARG A 123 -15.21 -16.20 10.49
N ARG A 124 -13.90 -16.41 10.67
CA ARG A 124 -13.26 -16.42 11.98
C ARG A 124 -13.50 -15.14 12.75
N ARG A 125 -13.38 -13.99 12.08
CA ARG A 125 -13.63 -12.69 12.72
C ARG A 125 -15.09 -12.57 13.18
N ARG A 126 -16.06 -12.96 12.36
CA ARG A 126 -17.48 -12.95 12.75
C ARG A 126 -17.74 -13.77 14.00
N ILE A 127 -17.12 -14.95 14.11
CA ILE A 127 -17.23 -15.82 15.28
C ILE A 127 -16.67 -15.12 16.53
N HIS A 128 -15.47 -14.55 16.46
CA HIS A 128 -14.86 -13.82 17.58
C HIS A 128 -15.69 -12.60 18.01
N THR A 129 -16.18 -11.80 17.06
CA THR A 129 -17.03 -10.64 17.35
C THR A 129 -18.37 -11.07 17.97
N ALA A 130 -19.02 -12.12 17.44
CA ALA A 130 -20.28 -12.62 17.99
C ALA A 130 -20.10 -13.21 19.40
N ALA A 131 -18.92 -13.76 19.71
CA ALA A 131 -18.56 -14.26 21.03
C ALA A 131 -18.20 -13.14 22.03
N GLY A 132 -18.24 -11.86 21.63
CA GLY A 132 -17.86 -10.74 22.48
C GLY A 132 -16.38 -10.71 22.85
N SER A 133 -15.51 -11.33 22.03
CA SER A 133 -14.06 -11.24 22.22
C SER A 133 -13.61 -9.77 22.15
N PRO A 134 -12.58 -9.36 22.92
CA PRO A 134 -12.05 -7.99 22.85
C PRO A 134 -11.62 -7.66 21.40
N PRO A 135 -11.73 -6.39 20.98
CA PRO A 135 -11.25 -5.98 19.67
C PRO A 135 -9.76 -6.31 19.54
N PRO A 136 -9.31 -6.92 18.43
CA PRO A 136 -7.90 -7.20 18.21
C PRO A 136 -7.09 -5.92 18.04
N ASP A 137 -5.78 -6.03 18.27
CA ASP A 137 -4.80 -4.98 17.97
C ASP A 137 -4.93 -4.48 16.52
N GLY A 138 -4.85 -3.17 16.35
CA GLY A 138 -5.09 -2.50 15.07
C GLY A 138 -6.56 -2.16 14.77
N ASP A 139 -7.53 -2.57 15.59
CA ASP A 139 -8.88 -2.02 15.54
C ASP A 139 -8.95 -0.70 16.35
N LEU A 140 -9.61 0.34 15.82
CA LEU A 140 -9.70 1.64 16.49
C LEU A 140 -10.35 1.59 17.88
N GLU A 141 -11.33 0.71 18.10
CA GLU A 141 -11.96 0.55 19.41
C GLU A 141 -10.97 0.07 20.48
N ALA A 142 -9.99 -0.78 20.13
CA ALA A 142 -8.92 -1.15 21.06
C ALA A 142 -8.03 0.05 21.39
N THR A 143 -7.65 0.84 20.38
CA THR A 143 -6.86 2.06 20.56
C THR A 143 -7.58 3.07 21.45
N TRP A 144 -8.89 3.29 21.27
CA TRP A 144 -9.66 4.21 22.11
C TRP A 144 -9.72 3.75 23.57
N ALA A 145 -9.86 2.44 23.81
CA ALA A 145 -9.80 1.89 25.16
C ALA A 145 -8.43 2.13 25.81
N ARG A 146 -7.33 1.83 25.10
CA ARG A 146 -5.95 2.07 25.60
C ARG A 146 -5.68 3.54 25.92
N LEU A 147 -6.13 4.45 25.05
CA LEU A 147 -5.95 5.89 25.27
C LEU A 147 -6.78 6.40 26.46
N ALA A 148 -7.97 5.83 26.68
CA ALA A 148 -8.79 6.17 27.85
C ALA A 148 -8.17 5.66 29.17
N GLU A 149 -7.48 4.52 29.13
CA GLU A 149 -6.80 3.94 30.30
C GLU A 149 -5.48 4.65 30.67
N THR A 150 -4.73 5.11 29.65
CA THR A 150 -3.37 5.65 29.85
C THR A 150 -3.35 7.16 30.13
N GLU A 151 -4.41 7.90 29.76
CA GLU A 151 -4.48 9.36 29.77
C GLU A 151 -3.25 10.04 29.11
N PRO A 152 -3.26 10.25 27.77
CA PRO A 152 -2.09 10.76 27.06
C PRO A 152 -1.73 12.18 27.49
N ASP A 153 -0.44 12.52 27.31
CA ASP A 153 0.06 13.86 27.52
C ASP A 153 -0.76 14.90 26.73
N ARG A 154 -1.13 16.01 27.39
CA ARG A 154 -2.05 17.00 26.83
C ARG A 154 -1.48 17.74 25.63
N ASP A 155 -0.19 18.06 25.66
CA ASP A 155 0.47 18.81 24.59
C ASP A 155 0.63 17.92 23.36
N LYS A 156 0.95 16.63 23.56
CA LYS A 156 0.93 15.62 22.48
C LYS A 156 -0.47 15.46 21.90
N LEU A 157 -1.50 15.37 22.73
CA LEU A 157 -2.89 15.22 22.26
C LEU A 157 -3.35 16.42 21.42
N GLU A 158 -3.03 17.64 21.84
CA GLU A 158 -3.40 18.85 21.08
C GLU A 158 -2.62 18.96 19.77
N THR A 159 -1.34 18.56 19.78
CA THR A 159 -0.55 18.44 18.55
C THR A 159 -1.21 17.46 17.59
N VAL A 160 -1.53 16.24 18.04
CA VAL A 160 -2.23 15.24 17.22
C VAL A 160 -3.57 15.77 16.72
N ARG A 161 -4.39 16.43 17.55
CA ARG A 161 -5.67 17.01 17.10
C ARG A 161 -5.50 18.02 15.97
N SER A 162 -4.46 18.85 16.02
CA SER A 162 -4.21 19.91 15.03
C SER A 162 -3.49 19.41 13.77
N THR A 163 -2.62 18.39 13.87
CA THR A 163 -1.76 17.95 12.75
C THR A 163 -2.08 16.57 12.21
N ALA A 164 -2.79 15.70 12.94
CA ALA A 164 -3.00 14.30 12.57
C ALA A 164 -3.41 14.08 11.12
N ARG A 165 -2.69 13.22 10.41
CA ARG A 165 -2.93 12.99 8.98
C ARG A 165 -2.42 11.63 8.56
N VAL A 166 -3.30 10.79 8.03
CA VAL A 166 -2.97 9.46 7.51
C VAL A 166 -3.23 9.43 6.01
N VAL A 167 -2.18 9.21 5.22
CA VAL A 167 -2.22 9.24 3.75
C VAL A 167 -1.70 7.93 3.17
N PRO A 168 -2.58 6.98 2.80
CA PRO A 168 -2.21 5.90 1.90
C PRO A 168 -2.02 6.46 0.49
N VAL A 169 -0.79 6.40 -0.01
CA VAL A 169 -0.41 6.87 -1.35
C VAL A 169 -0.43 5.67 -2.31
N LEU A 170 -1.44 5.61 -3.17
CA LEU A 170 -1.60 4.54 -4.14
C LEU A 170 -0.53 4.64 -5.23
N THR A 171 0.06 3.49 -5.58
CA THR A 171 1.08 3.43 -6.62
C THR A 171 0.75 2.39 -7.68
N ALA A 172 1.28 2.59 -8.89
CA ALA A 172 1.07 1.68 -9.99
C ALA A 172 1.65 0.31 -9.64
N HIS A 173 0.95 -0.76 -10.00
CA HIS A 173 1.40 -2.10 -9.64
C HIS A 173 2.58 -2.52 -10.51
N PRO A 174 3.79 -2.59 -9.93
CA PRO A 174 5.03 -2.66 -10.68
C PRO A 174 5.35 -4.05 -11.20
N THR A 175 4.44 -5.01 -11.04
CA THR A 175 4.59 -6.44 -11.35
C THR A 175 3.26 -7.07 -11.82
N GLU A 176 2.18 -6.28 -11.97
CA GLU A 176 0.87 -6.85 -12.31
C GLU A 176 0.76 -7.15 -13.79
N THR A 177 1.10 -8.37 -14.13
CA THR A 177 0.81 -8.89 -15.46
C THR A 177 -0.65 -9.32 -15.61
N ARG A 178 -1.43 -9.46 -14.52
CA ARG A 178 -2.82 -9.93 -14.59
C ARG A 178 -3.76 -8.89 -15.18
N ARG A 179 -4.77 -9.40 -15.88
CA ARG A 179 -5.85 -8.57 -16.45
C ARG A 179 -6.85 -8.17 -15.37
N ARG A 180 -7.43 -6.97 -15.50
CA ARG A 180 -8.56 -6.50 -14.69
C ARG A 180 -9.70 -7.53 -14.60
N SER A 181 -10.01 -8.19 -15.72
CA SER A 181 -11.05 -9.22 -15.77
C SER A 181 -10.81 -10.37 -14.78
N VAL A 182 -9.55 -10.75 -14.52
CA VAL A 182 -9.21 -11.80 -13.54
C VAL A 182 -9.67 -11.37 -12.14
N PHE A 183 -9.40 -10.13 -11.74
CA PHE A 183 -9.83 -9.58 -10.45
C PHE A 183 -11.35 -9.54 -10.32
N GLU A 184 -12.05 -9.04 -11.34
CA GLU A 184 -13.51 -8.97 -11.34
C GLU A 184 -14.14 -10.36 -11.23
N ILE A 185 -13.59 -11.36 -11.92
CA ILE A 185 -14.06 -12.75 -11.82
C ILE A 185 -13.79 -13.29 -10.41
N THR A 186 -12.60 -13.09 -9.84
CA THR A 186 -12.31 -13.56 -8.47
C THR A 186 -13.20 -12.91 -7.40
N ARG A 187 -13.55 -11.62 -7.57
CA ARG A 187 -14.50 -10.94 -6.69
C ARG A 187 -15.89 -11.56 -6.79
N ARG A 188 -16.37 -11.84 -8.00
CA ARG A 188 -17.65 -12.55 -8.20
C ARG A 188 -17.64 -13.94 -7.57
N VAL A 189 -16.54 -14.68 -7.70
CA VAL A 189 -16.38 -15.98 -7.02
C VAL A 189 -16.46 -15.81 -5.50
N LEU A 190 -15.79 -14.82 -4.92
CA LEU A 190 -15.86 -14.54 -3.47
C LEU A 190 -17.30 -14.22 -3.03
N ASP A 191 -18.02 -13.37 -3.75
CA ASP A 191 -19.40 -13.00 -3.42
C ASP A 191 -20.37 -14.19 -3.54
N LEU A 192 -20.21 -15.02 -4.57
CA LEU A 192 -20.96 -16.27 -4.71
C LEU A 192 -20.63 -17.26 -3.60
N MET A 193 -19.35 -17.37 -3.20
CA MET A 193 -18.95 -18.21 -2.07
C MET A 193 -19.52 -17.72 -0.73
N ARG A 194 -19.64 -16.40 -0.53
CA ARG A 194 -20.35 -15.83 0.64
C ARG A 194 -21.84 -16.19 0.63
N ARG A 195 -22.50 -16.10 -0.53
CA ARG A 195 -23.91 -16.50 -0.66
C ARG A 195 -24.08 -18.00 -0.41
N ARG A 196 -23.19 -18.83 -0.96
CA ARG A 196 -23.13 -20.27 -0.72
C ARG A 196 -23.00 -20.58 0.78
N ASP A 197 -22.11 -19.88 1.47
CA ASP A 197 -21.90 -20.04 2.91
C ASP A 197 -23.18 -19.73 3.71
N ALA A 198 -23.82 -18.59 3.42
CA ALA A 198 -25.06 -18.19 4.06
C ALA A 198 -26.18 -19.23 3.86
N LEU A 199 -26.34 -19.75 2.64
CA LEU A 199 -27.33 -20.78 2.31
C LEU A 199 -27.04 -22.11 3.03
N ARG A 200 -25.77 -22.52 3.15
CA ARG A 200 -25.38 -23.73 3.88
C ARG A 200 -25.60 -23.64 5.38
N THR A 201 -25.51 -22.44 5.95
CA THR A 201 -25.80 -22.18 7.37
C THR A 201 -27.28 -21.88 7.66
N GLY A 202 -28.07 -21.62 6.62
CA GLY A 202 -29.49 -21.27 6.73
C GLY A 202 -30.42 -22.48 6.86
N PRO A 203 -31.75 -22.25 6.85
CA PRO A 203 -32.75 -23.32 6.86
C PRO A 203 -32.57 -24.26 5.68
N GLN A 204 -32.50 -25.57 5.94
CA GLN A 204 -32.35 -26.60 4.92
C GLN A 204 -33.73 -27.02 4.40
N ASP A 205 -34.31 -26.19 3.55
CA ASP A 205 -35.55 -26.47 2.82
C ASP A 205 -35.32 -26.51 1.31
N ARG A 206 -36.35 -26.91 0.57
CA ARG A 206 -36.25 -27.09 -0.89
C ARG A 206 -35.91 -25.80 -1.64
N VAL A 207 -36.33 -24.64 -1.12
CA VAL A 207 -36.02 -23.34 -1.75
C VAL A 207 -34.52 -23.06 -1.57
N THR A 208 -33.99 -23.25 -0.37
CA THR A 208 -32.56 -23.12 -0.09
C THR A 208 -31.72 -24.11 -0.89
N GLU A 209 -32.17 -25.36 -1.06
CA GLU A 209 -31.48 -26.37 -1.89
C GLU A 209 -31.42 -25.96 -3.37
N ASP A 210 -32.53 -25.50 -3.94
CA ASP A 210 -32.59 -25.02 -5.32
C ASP A 210 -31.70 -23.78 -5.52
N GLU A 211 -31.74 -22.81 -4.59
CA GLU A 211 -30.85 -21.63 -4.62
C GLU A 211 -29.37 -22.00 -4.47
N LEU A 212 -29.04 -22.98 -3.62
CA LEU A 212 -27.68 -23.45 -3.43
C LEU A 212 -27.14 -24.06 -4.73
N ALA A 213 -27.93 -24.88 -5.41
CA ALA A 213 -27.56 -25.49 -6.69
C ALA A 213 -27.34 -24.44 -7.80
N GLU A 214 -28.15 -23.37 -7.83
CA GLU A 214 -27.95 -22.24 -8.75
C GLU A 214 -26.64 -21.51 -8.45
N VAL A 215 -26.36 -21.19 -7.18
CA VAL A 215 -25.12 -20.52 -6.78
C VAL A 215 -23.88 -21.36 -7.11
N GLU A 216 -23.90 -22.67 -6.84
CA GLU A 216 -22.78 -23.56 -7.20
C GLU A 216 -22.57 -23.63 -8.72
N THR A 217 -23.66 -23.61 -9.50
CA THR A 217 -23.59 -23.53 -10.97
C THR A 217 -22.97 -22.21 -11.43
N ASP A 218 -23.33 -21.09 -10.80
CA ASP A 218 -22.74 -19.79 -11.11
C ASP A 218 -21.25 -19.72 -10.75
N ILE A 219 -20.83 -20.34 -9.63
CA ILE A 219 -19.41 -20.46 -9.29
C ILE A 219 -18.68 -21.25 -10.38
N ARG A 220 -19.24 -22.38 -10.85
CA ARG A 220 -18.67 -23.15 -11.97
C ARG A 220 -18.55 -22.32 -13.25
N ARG A 221 -19.55 -21.48 -13.57
CA ARG A 221 -19.49 -20.55 -14.72
C ARG A 221 -18.36 -19.54 -14.56
N GLN A 222 -18.14 -19.00 -13.36
CA GLN A 222 -17.02 -18.08 -13.10
C GLN A 222 -15.66 -18.79 -13.21
N VAL A 223 -15.52 -20.01 -12.69
CA VAL A 223 -14.28 -20.81 -12.82
C VAL A 223 -13.97 -21.12 -14.28
N LEU A 224 -14.97 -21.48 -15.08
CA LEU A 224 -14.79 -21.66 -16.54
C LEU A 224 -14.40 -20.35 -17.23
N THR A 225 -15.05 -19.24 -16.87
CA THR A 225 -14.73 -17.91 -17.42
C THR A 225 -13.28 -17.54 -17.10
N LEU A 226 -12.83 -17.83 -15.87
CA LEU A 226 -11.45 -17.64 -15.43
C LEU A 226 -10.47 -18.50 -16.25
N TRP A 227 -10.80 -19.77 -16.50
CA TRP A 227 -10.03 -20.66 -17.37
C TRP A 227 -9.98 -20.20 -18.83
N GLN A 228 -11.03 -19.57 -19.34
CA GLN A 228 -11.08 -19.03 -20.71
C GLN A 228 -10.43 -17.64 -20.84
N THR A 229 -10.09 -17.02 -19.71
CA THR A 229 -9.46 -15.70 -19.68
C THR A 229 -7.94 -15.83 -19.66
N ALA A 230 -7.26 -15.08 -20.52
CA ALA A 230 -5.80 -14.99 -20.48
C ALA A 230 -5.37 -14.32 -19.16
N ILE A 231 -4.50 -14.99 -18.41
CA ILE A 231 -4.02 -14.49 -17.11
C ILE A 231 -3.16 -13.26 -17.36
N ILE A 232 -2.19 -13.36 -18.27
CA ILE A 232 -1.22 -12.29 -18.58
C ILE A 232 -1.67 -11.36 -19.71
N ARG A 233 -1.15 -10.13 -19.73
CA ARG A 233 -1.33 -9.15 -20.81
C ARG A 233 -0.39 -9.46 -21.98
N SER A 234 -0.87 -9.26 -23.20
CA SER A 234 -0.07 -9.44 -24.43
C SER A 234 0.80 -8.22 -24.76
N GLN A 235 0.46 -7.05 -24.23
CA GLN A 235 1.19 -5.80 -24.42
C GLN A 235 1.47 -5.14 -23.08
N ARG A 236 2.56 -4.38 -23.01
CA ARG A 236 2.89 -3.56 -21.85
C ARG A 236 1.75 -2.55 -21.60
N PRO A 237 1.27 -2.40 -20.35
CA PRO A 237 0.25 -1.40 -20.05
C PRO A 237 0.74 0.01 -20.37
N ARG A 238 -0.17 0.83 -20.87
CA ARG A 238 0.07 2.27 -20.93
C ARG A 238 -0.19 2.89 -19.56
N ILE A 239 0.34 4.08 -19.30
CA ILE A 239 0.15 4.74 -18.01
C ILE A 239 -1.33 5.06 -17.77
N GLU A 240 -2.08 5.37 -18.81
CA GLU A 240 -3.53 5.59 -18.74
C GLU A 240 -4.27 4.35 -18.21
N ASP A 241 -3.82 3.15 -18.57
CA ASP A 241 -4.40 1.90 -18.06
C ASP A 241 -4.11 1.73 -16.56
N GLU A 242 -2.93 2.17 -16.10
CA GLU A 242 -2.56 2.18 -14.68
C GLU A 242 -3.37 3.21 -13.90
N ILE A 243 -3.58 4.41 -14.45
CA ILE A 243 -4.42 5.47 -13.87
C ILE A 243 -5.84 4.95 -13.65
N LEU A 244 -6.47 4.42 -14.70
CA LEU A 244 -7.82 3.86 -14.61
C LEU A 244 -7.88 2.66 -13.64
N GLY A 245 -6.82 1.86 -13.61
CA GLY A 245 -6.67 0.75 -12.67
C GLY A 245 -6.58 1.20 -11.21
N GLY A 246 -5.94 2.34 -10.91
CA GLY A 246 -5.92 2.92 -9.57
C GLY A 246 -7.25 3.52 -9.15
N LEU A 247 -7.91 4.24 -10.06
CA LEU A 247 -9.19 4.91 -9.81
C LEU A 247 -10.32 3.93 -9.47
N GLN A 248 -10.25 2.69 -9.93
CA GLN A 248 -11.27 1.68 -9.62
C GLN A 248 -11.43 1.41 -8.11
N TYR A 249 -10.36 1.56 -7.32
CA TYR A 249 -10.43 1.31 -5.86
C TYR A 249 -11.22 2.42 -5.16
N HIS A 250 -11.21 3.63 -5.71
CA HIS A 250 -12.05 4.71 -5.19
C HIS A 250 -13.53 4.44 -5.38
N ASP A 251 -13.91 4.06 -6.60
CA ASP A 251 -15.29 3.71 -6.95
C ASP A 251 -15.78 2.46 -6.22
N ALA A 252 -14.92 1.45 -6.09
CA ALA A 252 -15.30 0.20 -5.46
C ALA A 252 -15.38 0.28 -3.93
N THR A 253 -14.57 1.13 -3.28
CA THR A 253 -14.40 1.12 -1.81
C THR A 253 -14.13 2.48 -1.16
N LEU A 254 -13.10 3.21 -1.58
CA LEU A 254 -12.55 4.31 -0.74
C LEU A 254 -13.52 5.48 -0.57
N MET A 255 -14.30 5.82 -1.61
CA MET A 255 -15.28 6.92 -1.53
C MET A 255 -16.41 6.63 -0.54
N ASP A 256 -16.73 5.36 -0.28
CA ASP A 256 -17.78 4.96 0.66
C ASP A 256 -17.23 4.71 2.08
N VAL A 257 -15.94 4.39 2.22
CA VAL A 257 -15.32 3.99 3.49
C VAL A 257 -14.67 5.16 4.23
N ILE A 258 -13.95 6.03 3.52
CA ILE A 258 -13.16 7.10 4.16
C ILE A 258 -14.06 8.16 4.84
N PRO A 259 -15.16 8.64 4.21
CA PRO A 259 -16.00 9.67 4.85
C PRO A 259 -16.58 9.28 6.21
N PRO A 260 -17.24 8.11 6.39
CA PRO A 260 -17.75 7.72 7.70
C PRO A 260 -16.63 7.44 8.70
N LEU A 261 -15.46 6.93 8.27
CA LEU A 261 -14.31 6.75 9.13
C LEU A 261 -13.78 8.09 9.66
N ASN A 262 -13.65 9.10 8.80
CA ASN A 262 -13.25 10.45 9.23
C ASN A 262 -14.26 11.08 10.19
N ALA A 263 -15.56 10.84 9.99
CA ALA A 263 -16.60 11.31 10.91
C ALA A 263 -16.43 10.72 12.31
N GLU A 264 -16.17 9.41 12.40
CA GLU A 264 -15.95 8.71 13.67
C GLU A 264 -14.67 9.18 14.37
N ILE A 265 -13.57 9.33 13.63
CA ILE A 265 -12.31 9.83 14.17
C ILE A 265 -12.49 11.25 14.70
N ALA A 266 -13.15 12.13 13.94
CA ALA A 266 -13.37 13.51 14.35
C ALA A 266 -14.16 13.63 15.65
N GLU A 267 -15.21 12.80 15.81
CA GLU A 267 -16.02 12.73 17.01
C GLU A 267 -15.21 12.24 18.22
N ARG A 268 -14.48 11.13 18.07
CA ARG A 268 -13.74 10.48 19.17
C ARG A 268 -12.47 11.23 19.56
N LEU A 269 -11.69 11.70 18.59
CA LEU A 269 -10.43 12.43 18.80
C LEU A 269 -10.68 13.89 19.19
N GLY A 270 -11.78 14.49 18.72
CA GLY A 270 -12.08 15.91 18.91
C GLY A 270 -11.22 16.83 18.03
N CYS A 271 -10.86 16.39 16.82
CA CYS A 271 -10.04 17.19 15.87
C CYS A 271 -10.85 18.14 14.98
N GLY A 272 -12.13 18.37 15.31
CA GLY A 272 -13.05 19.21 14.53
C GLY A 272 -13.35 18.65 13.14
N ASP A 273 -13.62 19.53 12.19
CA ASP A 273 -14.03 19.16 10.81
C ASP A 273 -12.86 18.78 9.89
N ARG A 274 -11.66 18.53 10.44
CA ARG A 274 -10.47 18.20 9.67
C ARG A 274 -10.42 16.70 9.37
N PRO A 275 -10.40 16.27 8.10
CA PRO A 275 -10.25 14.86 7.76
C PRO A 275 -8.84 14.37 8.08
N VAL A 276 -8.74 13.33 8.91
CA VAL A 276 -7.47 12.69 9.27
C VAL A 276 -7.01 11.80 8.12
N VAL A 277 -7.89 10.99 7.54
CA VAL A 277 -7.57 10.07 6.45
C VAL A 277 -7.82 10.73 5.10
N ARG A 278 -6.80 10.77 4.23
CA ARG A 278 -6.91 11.28 2.84
C ARG A 278 -6.12 10.38 1.88
N PRO A 279 -6.64 10.00 0.71
CA PRO A 279 -5.86 9.23 -0.26
C PRO A 279 -4.87 10.12 -1.03
N GLY A 280 -3.72 9.54 -1.39
CA GLY A 280 -2.78 10.11 -2.35
C GLY A 280 -2.52 9.15 -3.52
N SER A 281 -1.85 9.61 -4.57
CA SER A 281 -1.47 8.79 -5.72
C SER A 281 -0.15 9.26 -6.33
N TRP A 282 0.66 8.30 -6.77
CA TRP A 282 1.80 8.52 -7.67
C TRP A 282 1.47 8.21 -9.13
N ILE A 283 0.33 7.58 -9.38
CA ILE A 283 -0.03 7.06 -10.69
C ILE A 283 -0.34 8.23 -11.62
N GLY A 284 0.57 8.48 -12.57
CA GLY A 284 0.52 9.62 -13.49
C GLY A 284 1.36 10.83 -13.09
N GLY A 285 1.95 10.86 -11.88
CA GLY A 285 2.80 11.95 -11.39
C GLY A 285 4.27 11.57 -11.16
N ASP A 286 4.53 10.29 -10.84
CA ASP A 286 5.88 9.77 -10.64
C ASP A 286 6.58 9.39 -11.95
N ARG A 287 7.53 10.24 -12.34
CA ARG A 287 8.31 10.15 -13.59
C ARG A 287 9.78 9.79 -13.40
N ASP A 288 10.22 9.55 -12.16
CA ASP A 288 11.59 9.07 -11.88
C ASP A 288 11.86 7.73 -12.60
N GLY A 289 12.76 7.79 -13.58
CA GLY A 289 13.09 6.68 -14.47
C GLY A 289 11.92 6.18 -15.33
N ASN A 290 10.90 7.02 -15.57
CA ASN A 290 9.78 6.70 -16.46
C ASN A 290 9.60 7.78 -17.54
N PRO A 291 10.16 7.59 -18.75
CA PRO A 291 10.09 8.59 -19.79
C PRO A 291 8.67 8.82 -20.33
N TYR A 292 7.74 7.91 -20.07
CA TYR A 292 6.38 7.96 -20.63
C TYR A 292 5.43 8.87 -19.84
N VAL A 293 5.80 9.33 -18.64
CA VAL A 293 4.99 10.31 -17.89
C VAL A 293 5.26 11.70 -18.46
N THR A 294 4.25 12.27 -19.11
CA THR A 294 4.29 13.58 -19.77
C THR A 294 3.21 14.51 -19.23
N GLY A 295 3.17 15.77 -19.67
CA GLY A 295 2.10 16.70 -19.30
C GLY A 295 0.69 16.21 -19.67
N ASP A 296 0.56 15.48 -20.79
CA ASP A 296 -0.73 14.88 -21.17
C ASP A 296 -1.17 13.78 -20.21
N VAL A 297 -0.22 13.01 -19.67
CA VAL A 297 -0.49 11.98 -18.65
C VAL A 297 -0.95 12.63 -17.33
N VAL A 298 -0.31 13.72 -16.89
CA VAL A 298 -0.73 14.46 -15.69
C VAL A 298 -2.14 15.03 -15.86
N ARG A 299 -2.43 15.61 -17.03
CA ARG A 299 -3.77 16.10 -17.36
C ARG A 299 -4.80 14.96 -17.32
N PHE A 300 -4.51 13.85 -17.99
CA PHE A 300 -5.40 12.68 -17.98
C PHE A 300 -5.63 12.14 -16.56
N ALA A 301 -4.58 12.04 -15.73
CA ALA A 301 -4.69 11.55 -14.35
C ALA A 301 -5.63 12.42 -13.50
N THR A 302 -5.44 13.73 -13.55
CA THR A 302 -6.21 14.70 -12.75
C THR A 302 -7.64 14.86 -13.26
N GLU A 303 -7.85 14.91 -14.58
CA GLU A 303 -9.20 14.99 -15.18
C GLU A 303 -10.03 13.73 -14.91
N GLN A 304 -9.46 12.53 -15.05
CA GLN A 304 -10.17 11.28 -14.79
C GLN A 304 -10.54 11.11 -13.32
N ALA A 305 -9.66 11.53 -12.40
CA ALA A 305 -9.93 11.53 -10.97
C ALA A 305 -11.07 12.49 -10.61
N ALA A 306 -11.03 13.72 -11.12
CA ALA A 306 -12.09 14.71 -10.92
C ALA A 306 -13.43 14.28 -11.53
N ALA A 307 -13.40 13.69 -12.74
CA ALA A 307 -14.60 13.20 -13.41
C ALA A 307 -15.28 12.06 -12.63
N LEU A 308 -14.49 11.11 -12.10
CA LEU A 308 -15.02 10.03 -11.28
C LEU A 308 -15.69 10.57 -10.01
N LEU A 309 -15.04 11.49 -9.30
CA LEU A 309 -15.60 12.10 -8.09
C LEU A 309 -16.87 12.90 -8.39
N HIS A 310 -16.88 13.66 -9.48
CA HIS A 310 -18.07 14.40 -9.91
C HIS A 310 -19.26 13.46 -10.13
N GLN A 311 -19.05 12.34 -10.81
CA GLN A 311 -20.10 11.33 -11.02
C GLN A 311 -20.62 10.77 -9.70
N HIS A 312 -19.72 10.51 -8.75
CA HIS A 312 -20.08 10.07 -7.40
C HIS A 312 -20.92 11.12 -6.67
N TYR A 313 -20.47 12.37 -6.58
CA TYR A 313 -21.25 13.45 -5.94
C TYR A 313 -22.61 13.67 -6.59
N ALA A 314 -22.68 13.68 -7.92
CA ALA A 314 -23.94 13.81 -8.64
C ALA A 314 -24.89 12.64 -8.32
N HIS A 315 -24.37 11.41 -8.19
CA HIS A 315 -25.16 10.26 -7.75
C HIS A 315 -25.65 10.41 -6.31
N GLN A 316 -24.78 10.78 -5.37
CA GLN A 316 -25.15 10.97 -3.97
C GLN A 316 -26.22 12.05 -3.79
N LEU A 317 -26.09 13.18 -4.50
CA LEU A 317 -27.08 14.27 -4.50
C LEU A 317 -28.43 13.82 -5.07
N ARG A 318 -28.44 13.08 -6.19
CA ARG A 318 -29.70 12.52 -6.74
C ARG A 318 -30.40 11.58 -5.77
N MET A 319 -29.65 10.79 -5.01
CA MET A 319 -30.22 9.92 -3.98
C MET A 319 -30.75 10.75 -2.80
N LEU A 320 -30.00 11.75 -2.35
CA LEU A 320 -30.40 12.64 -1.26
C LEU A 320 -31.69 13.44 -1.59
N GLU A 321 -31.86 13.90 -2.84
CA GLU A 321 -33.09 14.55 -3.31
C GLU A 321 -34.34 13.66 -3.12
N ARG A 322 -34.19 12.35 -3.30
CA ARG A 322 -35.28 11.37 -3.13
C ARG A 322 -35.57 11.11 -1.66
N GLU A 323 -34.52 11.09 -0.83
CA GLU A 323 -34.57 10.81 0.60
C GLU A 323 -35.16 11.97 1.43
N LEU A 324 -35.17 13.21 0.91
CA LEU A 324 -35.66 14.40 1.64
C LEU A 324 -36.97 15.01 1.06
N PRO A 325 -38.12 14.31 1.10
CA PRO A 325 -39.40 14.81 0.61
C PRO A 325 -40.13 15.76 1.59
N LEU A 326 -39.41 16.44 2.50
CA LEU A 326 -40.01 17.20 3.60
C LEU A 326 -40.85 18.36 3.06
N SER A 327 -42.15 18.34 3.38
CA SER A 327 -43.10 19.35 2.93
C SER A 327 -43.13 20.55 3.88
N GLN A 328 -43.08 21.77 3.32
CA GLN A 328 -43.22 23.02 4.08
C GLN A 328 -44.60 23.19 4.74
N ARG A 329 -45.56 22.31 4.44
CA ARG A 329 -46.86 22.23 5.13
C ARG A 329 -46.78 21.52 6.49
N VAL A 330 -45.73 20.73 6.69
CA VAL A 330 -45.55 19.87 7.87
C VAL A 330 -44.38 20.36 8.73
N VAL A 331 -43.30 20.82 8.09
CA VAL A 331 -42.12 21.34 8.78
C VAL A 331 -41.99 22.84 8.60
N GLU A 332 -41.56 23.54 9.65
CA GLU A 332 -41.20 24.95 9.55
C GLU A 332 -39.82 25.08 8.91
N VAL A 333 -39.74 25.76 7.77
CA VAL A 333 -38.54 25.78 6.93
C VAL A 333 -37.70 27.02 7.25
N PRO A 334 -36.44 26.87 7.68
CA PRO A 334 -35.56 28.00 7.96
C PRO A 334 -35.34 28.89 6.74
N THR A 335 -35.11 30.18 6.98
CA THR A 335 -34.92 31.17 5.90
C THR A 335 -33.73 30.83 5.02
N ALA A 336 -32.58 30.47 5.60
CA ALA A 336 -31.39 30.12 4.82
C ALA A 336 -31.62 28.96 3.83
N LEU A 337 -32.42 27.95 4.21
CA LEU A 337 -32.77 26.85 3.31
C LEU A 337 -33.71 27.30 2.19
N ARG A 338 -34.66 28.20 2.47
CA ARG A 338 -35.52 28.79 1.44
C ARG A 338 -34.71 29.62 0.45
N ASP A 339 -33.81 30.46 0.95
CA ASP A 339 -32.92 31.28 0.12
C ASP A 339 -32.06 30.40 -0.80
N LEU A 340 -31.51 29.30 -0.28
CA LEU A 340 -30.78 28.33 -1.10
C LEU A 340 -31.70 27.67 -2.14
N ALA A 341 -32.89 27.20 -1.75
CA ALA A 341 -33.85 26.56 -2.65
C ALA A 341 -34.36 27.49 -3.77
N ASP A 342 -34.40 28.80 -3.52
CA ASP A 342 -34.87 29.82 -4.46
C ASP A 342 -33.72 30.53 -5.22
N SER A 343 -32.46 30.15 -4.96
CA SER A 343 -31.28 30.80 -5.56
C SER A 343 -31.12 30.57 -7.07
N LEU A 344 -31.69 29.49 -7.60
CA LEU A 344 -31.77 29.24 -9.05
C LEU A 344 -33.22 29.32 -9.51
N GLY A 345 -33.45 29.97 -10.65
CA GLY A 345 -34.77 30.06 -11.27
C GLY A 345 -35.35 28.69 -11.64
N GLU A 346 -36.68 28.58 -11.61
CA GLU A 346 -37.44 27.45 -12.14
C GLU A 346 -38.37 27.94 -13.28
N GLU A 347 -38.57 27.13 -14.32
CA GLU A 347 -39.59 27.40 -15.33
C GLU A 347 -41.01 27.33 -14.70
N GLU A 348 -41.91 28.23 -15.11
CA GLU A 348 -43.27 28.32 -14.55
C GLU A 348 -44.19 27.18 -15.04
N GLY A 349 -44.81 26.43 -14.10
CA GLY A 349 -45.75 25.34 -14.40
C GLY A 349 -46.34 24.61 -13.17
N GLU A 350 -47.26 23.66 -13.37
CA GLU A 350 -47.89 22.87 -12.30
C GLU A 350 -46.90 21.96 -11.55
N LEU A 351 -45.90 21.41 -12.25
CA LEU A 351 -44.78 20.66 -11.67
C LEU A 351 -43.94 21.52 -10.72
N THR A 352 -43.84 22.82 -11.00
CA THR A 352 -43.13 23.84 -10.19
C THR A 352 -43.85 24.09 -8.87
N ALA A 353 -45.19 24.09 -8.86
CA ALA A 353 -45.98 24.24 -7.63
C ALA A 353 -45.82 23.05 -6.66
N ALA A 354 -45.78 21.82 -7.20
CA ALA A 354 -45.53 20.62 -6.40
C ALA A 354 -44.09 20.56 -5.87
N ARG A 355 -43.11 21.06 -6.63
CA ARG A 355 -41.71 21.18 -6.19
C ARG A 355 -41.55 22.22 -5.09
N LYS A 356 -42.22 23.39 -5.20
CA LYS A 356 -42.21 24.43 -4.15
C LYS A 356 -42.65 23.93 -2.78
N ASP A 357 -43.48 22.89 -2.73
CA ASP A 357 -43.92 22.28 -1.46
C ASP A 357 -42.78 21.54 -0.72
N VAL A 358 -41.70 21.13 -1.40
CA VAL A 358 -40.62 20.31 -0.85
C VAL A 358 -39.25 21.02 -0.88
N PRO A 359 -39.02 22.04 -0.02
CA PRO A 359 -37.86 22.92 -0.10
C PRO A 359 -36.50 22.23 0.13
N PHE A 360 -36.42 21.19 0.97
CA PHE A 360 -35.19 20.42 1.14
C PHE A 360 -34.75 19.74 -0.16
N ARG A 361 -35.68 19.10 -0.87
CA ARG A 361 -35.42 18.52 -2.19
C ARG A 361 -34.98 19.58 -3.19
N ARG A 362 -35.61 20.77 -3.18
CA ARG A 362 -35.23 21.88 -4.06
C ARG A 362 -33.81 22.38 -3.76
N ALA A 363 -33.47 22.58 -2.49
CA ALA A 363 -32.13 22.98 -2.08
C ALA A 363 -31.06 21.97 -2.54
N VAL A 364 -31.30 20.67 -2.37
CA VAL A 364 -30.38 19.64 -2.90
C VAL A 364 -30.31 19.69 -4.43
N SER A 365 -31.43 19.93 -5.12
CA SER A 365 -31.44 20.10 -6.57
C SER A 365 -30.66 21.33 -7.03
N VAL A 366 -30.64 22.41 -6.26
CA VAL A 366 -29.78 23.57 -6.52
C VAL A 366 -28.31 23.16 -6.40
N VAL A 367 -27.93 22.49 -5.31
CA VAL A 367 -26.55 21.98 -5.12
C VAL A 367 -26.13 21.09 -6.29
N ARG A 368 -27.00 20.20 -6.75
CA ARG A 368 -26.74 19.32 -7.90
C ARG A 368 -26.59 20.09 -9.21
N ARG A 369 -27.42 21.10 -9.45
CA ARG A 369 -27.35 21.95 -10.66
C ARG A 369 -26.06 22.79 -10.68
N ARG A 370 -25.71 23.43 -9.57
CA ARG A 370 -24.44 24.17 -9.40
C ARG A 370 -23.21 23.27 -9.59
N LEU A 371 -23.27 22.03 -9.12
CA LEU A 371 -22.22 21.03 -9.38
C LEU A 371 -22.17 20.68 -10.87
N ALA A 372 -23.31 20.42 -11.53
CA ALA A 372 -23.36 20.05 -12.93
C ALA A 372 -22.82 21.14 -13.86
N ALA A 373 -23.09 22.42 -13.58
CA ALA A 373 -22.58 23.58 -14.33
C ALA A 373 -21.03 23.68 -14.33
N ARG A 374 -20.36 23.14 -13.30
CA ARG A 374 -18.88 23.01 -13.26
C ARG A 374 -18.36 21.96 -14.24
N GLY A 375 -19.14 20.90 -14.48
CA GLY A 375 -18.79 19.81 -15.40
C GLY A 375 -18.83 20.23 -16.87
N THR A 376 -19.73 21.13 -17.25
CA THR A 376 -19.87 21.61 -18.64
C THR A 376 -18.75 22.59 -19.01
N THR A 377 -18.36 23.48 -18.10
CA THR A 377 -17.23 24.42 -18.28
C THR A 377 -15.87 23.71 -18.44
N SER A 378 -15.63 22.63 -17.69
CA SER A 378 -14.35 21.88 -17.72
C SER A 378 -14.15 21.06 -19.00
N SER A 379 -15.23 20.74 -19.74
CA SER A 379 -15.19 19.90 -20.95
C SER A 379 -14.82 20.65 -22.24
N SER A 380 -14.52 21.95 -22.15
CA SER A 380 -14.23 22.82 -23.30
C SER A 380 -12.75 22.84 -23.75
N SER A 381 -11.89 21.98 -23.19
CA SER A 381 -10.52 21.75 -23.69
C SER A 381 -10.54 21.13 -25.10
N PRO A 382 -9.81 21.70 -26.08
CA PRO A 382 -9.79 21.21 -27.45
C PRO A 382 -9.03 19.88 -27.55
N GLY A 383 -9.73 18.75 -27.46
CA GLY A 383 -9.14 17.42 -27.65
C GLY A 383 -9.92 16.25 -27.05
N SER A 384 -10.83 16.48 -26.11
CA SER A 384 -11.60 15.42 -25.46
C SER A 384 -12.69 14.89 -26.39
N ALA A 385 -12.58 13.63 -26.81
CA ALA A 385 -13.62 12.97 -27.58
C ALA A 385 -14.94 12.95 -26.78
N PRO A 386 -16.10 13.25 -27.38
CA PRO A 386 -17.40 13.26 -26.71
C PRO A 386 -17.85 11.81 -26.45
N GLY A 387 -17.36 11.21 -25.37
CA GLY A 387 -17.67 9.85 -24.97
C GLY A 387 -18.34 9.81 -23.61
N ALA A 388 -19.63 9.48 -23.60
CA ALA A 388 -20.43 9.05 -22.44
C ALA A 388 -21.11 10.11 -21.53
N ALA A 389 -21.40 11.31 -22.02
CA ALA A 389 -22.45 12.15 -21.40
C ALA A 389 -23.85 11.61 -21.78
N HIS A 390 -24.30 10.53 -21.13
CA HIS A 390 -25.67 10.04 -21.27
C HIS A 390 -26.61 10.84 -20.33
N GLY A 391 -27.27 11.84 -20.92
CA GLY A 391 -28.61 12.32 -20.53
C GLY A 391 -28.74 13.10 -19.23
N ASP A 392 -28.43 14.41 -19.26
CA ASP A 392 -29.17 15.51 -18.58
C ASP A 392 -28.43 16.87 -18.69
N HIS A 393 -27.16 16.87 -19.11
CA HIS A 393 -26.26 18.03 -18.92
C HIS A 393 -26.43 19.21 -19.89
N ARG A 394 -27.39 19.21 -20.83
CA ARG A 394 -27.54 20.29 -21.82
C ARG A 394 -28.44 21.45 -21.37
N ASP A 395 -29.15 21.32 -20.25
CA ASP A 395 -30.16 22.31 -19.83
C ASP A 395 -29.70 23.24 -18.68
N HIS A 396 -28.42 23.23 -18.30
CA HIS A 396 -27.91 23.94 -17.10
C HIS A 396 -26.67 24.83 -17.34
N ASP A 397 -26.35 25.18 -18.59
CA ASP A 397 -25.16 26.01 -18.91
C ASP A 397 -25.25 27.46 -18.40
N ASP A 398 -26.45 27.94 -18.07
CA ASP A 398 -26.68 29.29 -17.51
C ASP A 398 -26.67 29.31 -15.96
N ASP A 399 -26.55 28.17 -15.28
CA ASP A 399 -26.56 28.10 -13.81
C ASP A 399 -25.19 28.50 -13.21
N GLU A 400 -25.20 29.11 -12.03
CA GLU A 400 -23.99 29.46 -11.28
C GLU A 400 -23.19 28.21 -10.86
N ALA A 401 -21.95 28.07 -11.31
CA ALA A 401 -21.10 26.91 -10.98
C ALA A 401 -20.32 27.10 -9.67
N TYR A 402 -20.09 26.01 -8.92
CA TYR A 402 -19.17 26.03 -7.79
C TYR A 402 -17.73 26.29 -8.23
N THR A 403 -17.10 27.31 -7.64
CA THR A 403 -15.69 27.63 -7.85
C THR A 403 -14.77 26.85 -6.91
N SER A 404 -15.26 26.47 -5.72
CA SER A 404 -14.49 25.73 -4.72
C SER A 404 -15.33 24.70 -3.95
N PRO A 405 -14.72 23.64 -3.39
CA PRO A 405 -15.42 22.67 -2.53
C PRO A 405 -16.05 23.32 -1.29
N ALA A 406 -15.46 24.41 -0.77
CA ALA A 406 -15.96 25.13 0.39
C ALA A 406 -17.36 25.73 0.15
N GLN A 407 -17.65 26.20 -1.07
CA GLN A 407 -18.99 26.70 -1.43
C GLN A 407 -20.02 25.57 -1.42
N MET A 408 -19.70 24.42 -2.02
CA MET A 408 -20.58 23.25 -1.99
C MET A 408 -20.82 22.76 -0.56
N LEU A 409 -19.77 22.74 0.27
CA LEU A 409 -19.88 22.35 1.67
C LEU A 409 -20.78 23.29 2.46
N ALA A 410 -20.67 24.61 2.25
CA ALA A 410 -21.52 25.61 2.90
C ALA A 410 -23.01 25.40 2.56
N ASP A 411 -23.34 25.13 1.29
CA ASP A 411 -24.73 24.85 0.89
C ASP A 411 -25.24 23.53 1.52
N LEU A 412 -24.40 22.50 1.62
CA LEU A 412 -24.74 21.25 2.32
C LEU A 412 -24.91 21.45 3.84
N GLU A 413 -24.16 22.37 4.45
CA GLU A 413 -24.27 22.75 5.85
C GLU A 413 -25.57 23.49 6.14
N VAL A 414 -26.05 24.33 5.23
CA VAL A 414 -27.39 24.95 5.33
C VAL A 414 -28.48 23.87 5.38
N ILE A 415 -28.36 22.83 4.55
CA ILE A 415 -29.31 21.71 4.54
C ILE A 415 -29.26 20.92 5.86
N ASP A 416 -28.07 20.63 6.37
CA ASP A 416 -27.89 19.89 7.64
C ASP A 416 -28.39 20.68 8.86
N ALA A 417 -28.06 21.97 8.92
CA ALA A 417 -28.51 22.86 9.98
C ALA A 417 -30.04 22.93 10.00
N ALA A 418 -30.66 23.10 8.82
CA ALA A 418 -32.10 23.16 8.70
C ALA A 418 -32.80 21.86 9.16
N LEU A 419 -32.25 20.68 8.86
CA LEU A 419 -32.79 19.41 9.38
C LEU A 419 -32.78 19.36 10.93
N GLY A 420 -31.77 19.97 11.56
CA GLY A 420 -31.71 20.10 13.01
C GLY A 420 -32.77 21.05 13.56
N GLU A 421 -32.91 22.23 12.96
CA GLU A 421 -33.85 23.27 13.39
C GLU A 421 -35.32 22.86 13.26
N CYS A 422 -35.67 22.07 12.23
CA CYS A 422 -37.03 21.59 12.00
C CYS A 422 -37.48 20.45 12.95
N GLY A 423 -36.67 20.08 13.95
CA GLY A 423 -36.93 18.90 14.79
C GLY A 423 -36.78 17.57 14.05
N ALA A 424 -36.24 17.58 12.83
CA ALA A 424 -36.02 16.42 11.97
C ALA A 424 -34.61 15.83 12.15
N GLY A 425 -34.00 15.97 13.34
CA GLY A 425 -32.62 15.57 13.61
C GLY A 425 -32.32 14.10 13.31
N MET A 426 -33.29 13.20 13.54
CA MET A 426 -33.17 11.77 13.17
C MET A 426 -33.12 11.54 11.65
N LEU A 427 -33.60 12.49 10.85
CA LEU A 427 -33.52 12.50 9.38
C LEU A 427 -32.24 13.15 8.85
N ARG A 428 -31.28 13.54 9.71
CA ARG A 428 -29.90 13.83 9.29
C ARG A 428 -29.32 12.54 8.71
N ALA A 429 -29.60 12.32 7.42
CA ALA A 429 -29.34 11.07 6.75
C ALA A 429 -27.86 10.77 6.82
N PRO A 430 -27.45 9.51 7.10
CA PRO A 430 -26.05 9.11 7.00
C PRO A 430 -25.41 9.59 5.70
N ARG A 431 -26.16 9.57 4.58
CA ARG A 431 -25.73 10.09 3.28
C ARG A 431 -25.34 11.57 3.29
N LEU A 432 -26.08 12.47 3.95
CA LEU A 432 -25.73 13.90 3.99
C LEU A 432 -24.45 14.12 4.79
N ARG A 433 -24.33 13.45 5.94
CA ARG A 433 -23.11 13.47 6.77
C ARG A 433 -21.92 12.97 5.95
N ASP A 434 -22.07 11.81 5.32
CA ASP A 434 -20.99 11.16 4.56
C ASP A 434 -20.63 11.99 3.33
N LEU A 435 -21.60 12.63 2.65
CA LEU A 435 -21.32 13.55 1.54
C LEU A 435 -20.55 14.79 2.00
N ARG A 436 -20.90 15.41 3.13
CA ARG A 436 -20.13 16.54 3.70
C ARG A 436 -18.69 16.12 4.01
N TRP A 437 -18.50 14.96 4.64
CA TRP A 437 -17.16 14.41 4.89
C TRP A 437 -16.41 14.04 3.61
N ALA A 438 -17.12 13.58 2.57
CA ALA A 438 -16.53 13.31 1.26
C ALA A 438 -16.03 14.61 0.61
N VAL A 439 -16.78 15.72 0.69
CA VAL A 439 -16.33 17.03 0.19
C VAL A 439 -15.12 17.54 0.96
N ARG A 440 -15.10 17.41 2.29
CA ARG A 440 -13.94 17.79 3.13
C ARG A 440 -12.68 16.96 2.82
N THR A 441 -12.88 15.69 2.50
CA THR A 441 -11.80 14.72 2.26
C THR A 441 -11.23 14.81 0.84
N PHE A 442 -12.10 14.79 -0.17
CA PHE A 442 -11.74 14.60 -1.57
C PHE A 442 -11.78 15.90 -2.40
N GLY A 443 -12.38 16.97 -1.87
CA GLY A 443 -12.52 18.24 -2.56
C GLY A 443 -13.19 18.08 -3.93
N PHE A 444 -12.57 18.61 -4.99
CA PHE A 444 -12.95 18.35 -6.38
C PHE A 444 -11.91 17.55 -7.16
N HIS A 445 -10.90 17.00 -6.48
CA HIS A 445 -9.73 16.38 -7.09
C HIS A 445 -9.59 14.87 -6.78
N LEU A 446 -10.44 14.31 -5.91
CA LEU A 446 -10.46 12.91 -5.45
C LEU A 446 -9.27 12.50 -4.59
N GLN A 447 -8.07 12.70 -5.08
CA GLN A 447 -6.82 12.30 -4.43
C GLN A 447 -5.71 13.28 -4.80
N ALA A 448 -4.77 13.50 -3.88
CA ALA A 448 -3.57 14.27 -4.19
C ALA A 448 -2.69 13.48 -5.18
N LEU A 449 -2.22 14.13 -6.25
CA LEU A 449 -1.22 13.60 -7.17
C LEU A 449 0.16 14.12 -6.75
N ASP A 450 1.03 13.23 -6.27
CA ASP A 450 2.40 13.61 -5.95
C ASP A 450 3.24 13.63 -7.24
N MET A 451 4.02 14.69 -7.41
CA MET A 451 5.04 14.76 -8.46
C MET A 451 6.34 14.19 -7.92
N ARG A 452 7.03 13.34 -8.69
CA ARG A 452 8.34 12.81 -8.29
C ARG A 452 9.32 12.78 -9.45
N GLN A 453 10.54 13.26 -9.24
CA GLN A 453 11.61 13.22 -10.22
C GLN A 453 12.99 13.21 -9.55
N ASN A 454 13.99 12.65 -10.24
CA ASN A 454 15.38 12.60 -9.80
C ASN A 454 16.05 13.99 -9.85
N SER A 455 16.86 14.32 -8.84
CA SER A 455 17.63 15.57 -8.72
C SER A 455 18.51 15.86 -9.95
N GLU A 456 19.18 14.84 -10.50
CA GLU A 456 20.04 14.98 -11.70
C GLU A 456 19.27 15.57 -12.90
N SER A 457 17.98 15.24 -13.05
CA SER A 457 17.13 15.80 -14.10
C SER A 457 16.82 17.28 -13.88
N HIS A 458 16.75 17.75 -12.63
CA HIS A 458 16.56 19.17 -12.33
C HIS A 458 17.83 19.96 -12.65
N GLU A 459 18.99 19.45 -12.25
CA GLU A 459 20.30 20.01 -12.54
C GLU A 459 20.54 20.12 -14.06
N GLU A 460 20.25 19.06 -14.83
CA GLU A 460 20.41 19.06 -16.29
C GLU A 460 19.52 20.12 -16.96
N VAL A 461 18.25 20.19 -16.57
CA VAL A 461 17.30 21.17 -17.12
C VAL A 461 17.72 22.59 -16.73
N LEU A 462 18.08 22.84 -15.48
CA LEU A 462 18.49 24.19 -15.04
C LEU A 462 19.81 24.63 -15.66
N THR A 463 20.75 23.71 -15.92
CA THR A 463 21.97 24.00 -16.66
C THR A 463 21.64 24.56 -18.05
N GLU A 464 20.71 23.94 -18.77
CA GLU A 464 20.25 24.45 -20.05
C GLU A 464 19.53 25.80 -19.92
N LEU A 465 18.60 25.92 -18.96
CA LEU A 465 17.80 27.14 -18.78
C LEU A 465 18.66 28.34 -18.40
N PHE A 466 19.62 28.18 -17.49
CA PHE A 466 20.51 29.25 -17.06
C PHE A 466 21.49 29.68 -18.15
N ALA A 467 22.01 28.74 -18.95
CA ALA A 467 22.87 29.06 -20.09
C ALA A 467 22.11 29.90 -21.13
N LYS A 468 20.88 29.50 -21.46
CA LYS A 468 20.03 30.25 -22.41
C LYS A 468 19.57 31.61 -21.87
N ALA A 469 19.34 31.71 -20.57
CA ALA A 469 18.95 32.97 -19.92
C ALA A 469 20.14 33.92 -19.69
N GLY A 470 21.38 33.47 -19.91
CA GLY A 470 22.60 34.23 -19.61
C GLY A 470 22.85 34.42 -18.12
N VAL A 471 22.34 33.50 -17.28
CA VAL A 471 22.49 33.52 -15.81
C VAL A 471 23.75 32.81 -15.35
N SER A 472 24.07 31.65 -15.95
CA SER A 472 25.30 30.87 -15.75
C SER A 472 25.59 30.08 -17.03
N GLU A 473 26.85 30.01 -17.48
CA GLU A 473 27.23 29.23 -18.67
C GLU A 473 27.18 27.72 -18.43
N ASP A 474 27.59 27.27 -17.24
CA ASP A 474 27.58 25.88 -16.82
C ASP A 474 27.24 25.82 -15.32
N TYR A 475 25.97 25.56 -15.03
CA TYR A 475 25.47 25.45 -13.66
C TYR A 475 25.98 24.17 -12.96
N SER A 476 26.06 23.06 -13.69
CA SER A 476 26.55 21.77 -13.18
C SER A 476 28.00 21.80 -12.69
N ALA A 477 28.82 22.71 -13.21
CA ALA A 477 30.21 22.86 -12.76
C ALA A 477 30.37 23.67 -11.47
N LEU A 478 29.30 24.30 -10.95
CA LEU A 478 29.36 25.13 -9.74
C LEU A 478 29.44 24.25 -8.47
N ASP A 479 30.14 24.74 -7.45
CA ASP A 479 30.10 24.17 -6.11
C ASP A 479 28.77 24.48 -5.39
N GLU A 480 28.46 23.71 -4.34
CA GLU A 480 27.18 23.76 -3.62
C GLU A 480 26.82 25.16 -3.10
N ASP A 481 27.75 25.85 -2.44
CA ASP A 481 27.50 27.18 -1.89
C ASP A 481 27.14 28.19 -2.99
N THR A 482 27.87 28.12 -4.12
CA THR A 482 27.61 28.96 -5.29
C THR A 482 26.27 28.61 -5.97
N ARG A 483 25.91 27.32 -6.04
CA ARG A 483 24.59 26.88 -6.55
C ARG A 483 23.47 27.45 -5.68
N VAL A 484 23.55 27.27 -4.37
CA VAL A 484 22.54 27.76 -3.42
C VAL A 484 22.38 29.28 -3.51
N GLU A 485 23.48 30.05 -3.55
CA GLU A 485 23.41 31.51 -3.70
C GLU A 485 22.68 31.91 -5.00
N LEU A 486 23.01 31.26 -6.12
CA LEU A 486 22.38 31.52 -7.41
C LEU A 486 20.89 31.19 -7.40
N LEU A 487 20.52 30.01 -6.88
CA LEU A 487 19.12 29.58 -6.79
C LEU A 487 18.31 30.52 -5.92
N LEU A 488 18.82 30.92 -4.75
CA LEU A 488 18.14 31.87 -3.86
C LEU A 488 17.98 33.25 -4.51
N ARG A 489 18.97 33.71 -5.28
CA ARG A 489 18.84 34.95 -6.05
C ARG A 489 17.71 34.84 -7.06
N GLU A 490 17.62 33.75 -7.79
CA GLU A 490 16.52 33.54 -8.74
C GLU A 490 15.17 33.42 -8.01
N LEU A 491 15.11 32.70 -6.90
CA LEU A 491 13.89 32.56 -6.08
C LEU A 491 13.46 33.83 -5.35
N SER A 492 14.18 34.95 -5.49
CA SER A 492 13.85 36.24 -4.87
C SER A 492 12.94 37.15 -5.72
N HIS A 493 12.47 36.65 -6.87
CA HIS A 493 11.55 37.38 -7.75
C HIS A 493 10.77 36.42 -8.66
N ASP A 494 9.66 36.90 -9.22
CA ASP A 494 8.77 36.12 -10.11
C ASP A 494 9.05 36.31 -11.62
N ARG A 495 10.24 36.81 -11.98
CA ARG A 495 10.59 36.97 -13.40
C ARG A 495 10.79 35.58 -14.05
N PRO A 496 10.17 35.30 -15.20
CA PRO A 496 10.50 34.10 -15.97
C PRO A 496 11.97 34.10 -16.42
N LEU A 497 12.62 32.95 -16.44
CA LEU A 497 13.99 32.81 -16.97
C LEU A 497 14.00 33.00 -18.48
N LEU A 498 13.05 32.37 -19.16
CA LEU A 498 13.00 32.31 -20.61
C LEU A 498 11.66 32.84 -21.16
N GLY A 499 11.71 33.38 -22.38
CA GLY A 499 10.51 33.76 -23.10
C GLY A 499 9.77 32.55 -23.71
N PRO A 500 8.50 32.70 -24.11
CA PRO A 500 7.66 31.59 -24.61
C PRO A 500 8.09 31.00 -25.96
N ARG A 501 9.13 31.56 -26.60
CA ARG A 501 9.68 31.08 -27.89
C ARG A 501 11.09 30.51 -27.74
N ALA A 502 11.56 30.24 -26.52
CA ALA A 502 12.84 29.58 -26.31
C ALA A 502 12.78 28.16 -26.88
N GLU A 503 13.73 27.81 -27.74
CA GLU A 503 13.93 26.44 -28.21
C GLU A 503 14.72 25.69 -27.13
N LEU A 504 14.16 24.58 -26.66
CA LEU A 504 14.70 23.78 -25.56
C LEU A 504 14.98 22.34 -26.03
N SER A 505 15.79 21.61 -25.28
CA SER A 505 15.96 20.17 -25.47
C SER A 505 14.64 19.41 -25.24
N GLU A 506 14.53 18.20 -25.79
CA GLU A 506 13.37 17.33 -25.56
C GLU A 506 13.12 17.06 -24.06
N LEU A 507 14.19 16.96 -23.26
CA LEU A 507 14.10 16.78 -21.81
C LEU A 507 13.50 18.02 -21.15
N ALA A 508 14.04 19.21 -21.40
CA ALA A 508 13.57 20.44 -20.80
C ALA A 508 12.14 20.80 -21.24
N GLU A 509 11.79 20.61 -22.52
CA GLU A 509 10.41 20.79 -22.98
C GLU A 509 9.42 19.87 -22.26
N LYS A 510 9.80 18.60 -22.10
CA LYS A 510 8.97 17.60 -21.43
C LYS A 510 8.80 17.92 -19.94
N GLU A 511 9.88 18.22 -19.22
CA GLU A 511 9.84 18.52 -17.79
C GLU A 511 9.01 19.78 -17.48
N LEU A 512 9.20 20.85 -18.25
CA LEU A 512 8.35 22.05 -18.14
C LEU A 512 6.92 21.78 -18.57
N GLY A 513 6.69 20.92 -19.58
CA GLY A 513 5.36 20.51 -20.00
C GLY A 513 4.58 19.79 -18.90
N VAL A 514 5.25 18.95 -18.12
CA VAL A 514 4.69 18.28 -16.93
C VAL A 514 4.30 19.31 -15.86
N LEU A 515 5.18 20.27 -15.55
CA LEU A 515 4.91 21.30 -14.55
C LEU A 515 3.78 22.25 -14.96
N ARG A 516 3.68 22.61 -16.25
CA ARG A 516 2.56 23.40 -16.79
C ARG A 516 1.23 22.65 -16.67
N ALA A 517 1.22 21.34 -16.89
CA ALA A 517 0.02 20.53 -16.70
C ALA A 517 -0.40 20.47 -15.22
N ALA A 518 0.56 20.38 -14.29
CA ALA A 518 0.29 20.47 -12.86
C ALA A 518 -0.27 21.85 -12.47
N ALA A 519 0.28 22.95 -13.00
CA ALA A 519 -0.23 24.30 -12.78
C ALA A 519 -1.68 24.45 -13.27
N ALA A 520 -1.97 23.98 -14.49
CA ALA A 520 -3.33 23.99 -15.03
C ALA A 520 -4.31 23.16 -14.17
N ALA A 521 -3.87 22.03 -13.62
CA ALA A 521 -4.69 21.24 -12.70
C ALA A 521 -4.95 21.98 -11.39
N VAL A 522 -3.94 22.66 -10.82
CA VAL A 522 -4.08 23.49 -9.61
C VAL A 522 -5.05 24.64 -9.83
N ASP A 523 -4.95 25.34 -10.98
CA ASP A 523 -5.88 26.42 -11.34
C ASP A 523 -7.33 25.92 -11.45
N LEU A 524 -7.52 24.72 -12.00
CA LEU A 524 -8.85 24.14 -12.23
C LEU A 524 -9.45 23.53 -10.95
N LEU A 525 -8.68 22.75 -10.20
CA LEU A 525 -9.15 21.85 -9.14
C LEU A 525 -8.76 22.31 -7.72
N GLY A 526 -7.92 23.33 -7.61
CA GLY A 526 -7.37 23.86 -6.36
C GLY A 526 -6.01 23.26 -6.00
N ALA A 527 -5.26 23.93 -5.11
CA ALA A 527 -3.89 23.58 -4.73
C ALA A 527 -3.71 22.14 -4.20
N ASP A 528 -4.73 21.56 -3.59
CA ASP A 528 -4.67 20.21 -3.02
C ASP A 528 -4.56 19.09 -4.08
N VAL A 529 -4.74 19.38 -5.37
CA VAL A 529 -4.59 18.35 -6.43
C VAL A 529 -3.13 17.96 -6.67
N VAL A 530 -2.19 18.91 -6.56
CA VAL A 530 -0.74 18.66 -6.67
C VAL A 530 -0.04 19.32 -5.50
N PRO A 531 -0.14 18.75 -4.28
CA PRO A 531 0.38 19.40 -3.09
C PRO A 531 1.86 19.11 -2.83
N HIS A 532 2.47 18.16 -3.56
CA HIS A 532 3.81 17.65 -3.25
C HIS A 532 4.68 17.47 -4.49
N TYR A 533 5.97 17.78 -4.32
CA TYR A 533 7.04 17.51 -5.25
C TYR A 533 8.19 16.80 -4.52
N ILE A 534 8.40 15.54 -4.86
CA ILE A 534 9.38 14.64 -4.24
C ILE A 534 10.65 14.63 -5.09
N VAL A 535 11.78 14.91 -4.44
CA VAL A 535 13.11 14.95 -5.06
C VAL A 535 13.83 13.64 -4.75
N SER A 536 13.86 12.74 -5.73
CA SER A 536 14.60 11.47 -5.64
C SER A 536 16.10 11.70 -5.66
N MET A 537 16.87 10.87 -4.93
CA MET A 537 18.33 10.99 -4.78
C MET A 537 18.77 12.38 -4.29
N CYS A 538 18.06 12.93 -3.29
CA CYS A 538 18.36 14.23 -2.72
C CYS A 538 19.58 14.14 -1.78
N GLY A 539 20.72 14.69 -2.20
CA GLY A 539 21.99 14.65 -1.46
C GLY A 539 22.48 16.01 -0.97
N SER A 540 21.83 17.11 -1.36
CA SER A 540 22.27 18.47 -1.09
C SER A 540 21.10 19.44 -0.88
N VAL A 541 21.41 20.70 -0.53
CA VAL A 541 20.39 21.76 -0.39
C VAL A 541 20.00 22.29 -1.78
N SER A 542 20.93 22.34 -2.74
CA SER A 542 20.61 22.73 -4.12
C SER A 542 19.53 21.83 -4.71
N ASP A 543 19.60 20.51 -4.49
CA ASP A 543 18.60 19.54 -4.98
C ASP A 543 17.15 19.90 -4.56
N LEU A 544 16.98 20.51 -3.39
CA LEU A 544 15.67 20.99 -2.92
C LEU A 544 15.25 22.30 -3.58
N LEU A 545 16.20 23.21 -3.82
CA LEU A 545 15.93 24.56 -4.35
C LEU A 545 15.76 24.57 -5.87
N GLU A 546 16.40 23.65 -6.59
CA GLU A 546 16.29 23.50 -8.05
C GLU A 546 14.85 23.34 -8.54
N PRO A 547 14.04 22.37 -8.04
CA PRO A 547 12.65 22.25 -8.44
C PRO A 547 11.82 23.47 -8.02
N ALA A 548 12.19 24.23 -6.99
CA ALA A 548 11.51 25.48 -6.65
C ALA A 548 11.63 26.52 -7.77
N VAL A 549 12.80 26.62 -8.42
CA VAL A 549 13.01 27.50 -9.57
C VAL A 549 12.14 27.05 -10.75
N LEU A 550 12.07 25.75 -11.00
CA LEU A 550 11.22 25.19 -12.06
C LEU A 550 9.72 25.40 -11.79
N LEU A 551 9.27 25.26 -10.54
CA LEU A 551 7.90 25.53 -10.11
C LEU A 551 7.53 27.01 -10.26
N ARG A 552 8.49 27.92 -10.04
CA ARG A 552 8.31 29.35 -10.27
C ARG A 552 8.04 29.66 -11.74
N GLU A 553 8.73 29.00 -12.67
CA GLU A 553 8.50 29.20 -14.12
C GLU A 553 7.07 28.89 -14.57
N VAL A 554 6.30 28.12 -13.78
CA VAL A 554 4.91 27.77 -14.07
C VAL A 554 3.91 28.40 -13.09
N GLY A 555 4.36 29.29 -12.21
CA GLY A 555 3.50 30.00 -11.25
C GLY A 555 3.06 29.19 -10.03
N LEU A 556 3.67 28.02 -9.78
CA LEU A 556 3.41 27.21 -8.59
C LEU A 556 4.25 27.63 -7.36
N PHE A 557 5.26 28.46 -7.61
CA PHE A 557 6.08 29.11 -6.59
C PHE A 557 6.13 30.63 -6.87
N SER A 558 6.05 31.43 -5.82
CA SER A 558 6.25 32.89 -5.85
C SER A 558 7.32 33.28 -4.84
N GLY A 559 8.28 34.05 -5.34
CA GLY A 559 9.54 34.40 -4.72
C GLY A 559 9.56 35.77 -4.04
N ASP A 560 8.47 36.20 -3.39
CA ASP A 560 8.53 37.40 -2.54
C ASP A 560 9.63 37.21 -1.47
N PRO A 561 10.71 38.02 -1.46
CA PRO A 561 11.81 37.87 -0.50
C PRO A 561 11.38 37.96 0.96
N ALA A 562 10.24 38.62 1.25
CA ALA A 562 9.69 38.74 2.60
C ALA A 562 8.74 37.58 2.96
N GLU A 563 8.05 37.02 1.97
CA GLU A 563 7.01 36.00 2.20
C GLU A 563 6.92 35.03 1.00
N PRO A 564 7.90 34.13 0.82
CA PRO A 564 7.87 33.16 -0.27
C PRO A 564 6.67 32.22 -0.12
N ARG A 565 5.99 31.93 -1.22
CA ARG A 565 4.78 31.10 -1.24
C ARG A 565 4.90 30.02 -2.30
N SER A 566 4.50 28.80 -1.94
CA SER A 566 4.41 27.68 -2.88
C SER A 566 3.14 26.91 -2.61
N SER A 567 2.37 26.61 -3.66
CA SER A 567 1.24 25.69 -3.56
C SER A 567 1.70 24.23 -3.43
N VAL A 568 2.99 23.98 -3.67
CA VAL A 568 3.61 22.65 -3.68
C VAL A 568 4.68 22.56 -2.59
N ARG A 569 4.66 21.49 -1.80
CA ARG A 569 5.68 21.20 -0.80
C ARG A 569 6.82 20.42 -1.43
N LEU A 570 8.05 20.86 -1.18
CA LEU A 570 9.27 20.18 -1.61
C LEU A 570 9.62 19.13 -0.56
N ILE A 571 9.82 17.89 -1.00
CA ILE A 571 10.06 16.74 -0.13
C ILE A 571 11.36 16.07 -0.56
N PRO A 572 12.43 16.10 0.26
CA PRO A 572 13.63 15.30 -0.02
C PRO A 572 13.29 13.82 0.15
N LEU A 573 13.73 13.00 -0.79
CA LEU A 573 13.73 11.54 -0.67
C LEU A 573 15.17 11.05 -0.46
N LEU A 574 15.43 10.55 0.75
CA LEU A 574 16.70 9.95 1.16
C LEU A 574 16.66 8.44 0.88
N GLU A 575 17.42 7.95 -0.10
CA GLU A 575 17.28 6.58 -0.65
C GLU A 575 18.40 5.62 -0.26
N THR A 576 19.64 6.12 -0.18
CA THR A 576 20.82 5.33 0.19
C THR A 576 21.16 5.45 1.67
N ILE A 577 22.01 4.56 2.17
CA ILE A 577 22.50 4.62 3.56
C ILE A 577 23.24 5.94 3.81
N ASP A 578 24.01 6.40 2.84
CA ASP A 578 24.77 7.64 2.94
C ASP A 578 23.85 8.87 2.90
N ASP A 579 22.80 8.87 2.07
CA ASP A 579 21.79 9.94 2.05
C ASP A 579 21.02 10.01 3.37
N LEU A 580 20.65 8.86 3.94
CA LEU A 580 19.98 8.77 5.24
C LEU A 580 20.85 9.37 6.35
N ALA A 581 22.15 9.08 6.35
CA ALA A 581 23.11 9.65 7.30
C ALA A 581 23.34 11.16 7.09
N ALA A 582 23.30 11.64 5.84
CA ALA A 582 23.47 13.06 5.50
C ALA A 582 22.20 13.91 5.74
N GLY A 583 21.03 13.28 5.75
CA GLY A 583 19.71 13.91 5.87
C GLY A 583 19.58 15.01 6.93
N PRO A 584 19.97 14.76 8.20
CA PRO A 584 19.91 15.79 9.26
C PRO A 584 20.73 17.04 8.93
N GLY A 585 21.90 16.87 8.31
CA GLY A 585 22.76 17.98 7.90
C GLY A 585 22.14 18.81 6.77
N ILE A 586 21.50 18.14 5.79
CA ILE A 586 20.76 18.81 4.71
C ILE A 586 19.60 19.62 5.30
N LEU A 587 18.87 19.05 6.25
CA LEU A 587 17.73 19.71 6.90
C LEU A 587 18.16 20.95 7.71
N ASP A 588 19.21 20.82 8.53
CA ASP A 588 19.77 21.92 9.31
C ASP A 588 20.27 23.04 8.39
N ALA A 589 20.96 22.71 7.30
CA ALA A 589 21.43 23.69 6.33
C ALA A 589 20.28 24.39 5.58
N ALA A 590 19.27 23.65 5.14
CA ALA A 590 18.10 24.22 4.47
C ALA A 590 17.30 25.14 5.41
N LEU A 591 17.08 24.72 6.66
CA LEU A 591 16.32 25.51 7.66
C LEU A 591 17.09 26.73 8.17
N ALA A 592 18.42 26.74 8.05
CA ALA A 592 19.25 27.93 8.31
C ALA A 592 19.04 29.04 7.26
N ILE A 593 18.54 28.70 6.07
CA ILE A 593 18.23 29.68 5.01
C ILE A 593 16.93 30.44 5.38
N PRO A 594 16.97 31.78 5.55
CA PRO A 594 15.79 32.54 5.98
C PRO A 594 14.58 32.40 5.05
N GLN A 595 14.80 32.38 3.74
CA GLN A 595 13.76 32.22 2.72
C GLN A 595 13.09 30.85 2.82
N PHE A 596 13.88 29.78 2.98
CA PHE A 596 13.35 28.43 3.12
C PHE A 596 12.59 28.28 4.45
N ARG A 597 13.13 28.80 5.58
CA ARG A 597 12.42 28.79 6.87
C ARG A 597 11.10 29.56 6.80
N ALA A 598 11.06 30.69 6.10
CA ALA A 598 9.84 31.48 5.88
C ALA A 598 8.81 30.70 5.06
N LEU A 599 9.24 30.00 4.01
CA LEU A 599 8.38 29.10 3.23
C LEU A 599 7.74 28.02 4.12
N ILE A 600 8.55 27.32 4.93
CA ILE A 600 8.05 26.28 5.85
C ILE A 600 7.08 26.86 6.89
N ARG A 601 7.33 28.07 7.40
CA ARG A 601 6.39 28.76 8.30
C ARG A 601 5.06 29.08 7.61
N GLY A 602 5.10 29.58 6.37
CA GLY A 602 3.91 29.79 5.53
C GLY A 602 3.14 28.50 5.24
N GLN A 603 3.82 27.35 5.35
CA GLN A 603 3.28 26.01 5.21
C GLN A 603 2.90 25.35 6.56
N GLY A 604 2.78 26.15 7.63
CA GLY A 604 2.30 25.72 8.95
C GLY A 604 3.38 25.11 9.83
N ASP A 605 4.66 25.43 9.60
CA ASP A 605 5.81 24.85 10.30
C ASP A 605 5.89 23.32 10.17
N VAL A 606 5.36 22.77 9.07
CA VAL A 606 5.38 21.34 8.78
C VAL A 606 6.37 21.04 7.66
N LEU A 607 7.39 20.23 7.97
CA LEU A 607 8.38 19.71 7.03
C LEU A 607 8.12 18.23 6.80
N GLU A 608 8.16 17.79 5.54
CA GLU A 608 7.98 16.39 5.18
C GLU A 608 9.24 15.85 4.53
N VAL A 609 9.69 14.68 4.98
CA VAL A 609 10.85 13.96 4.45
C VAL A 609 10.41 12.57 4.04
N MET A 610 10.80 12.14 2.84
CA MET A 610 10.52 10.80 2.35
C MET A 610 11.72 9.88 2.58
N LEU A 611 11.46 8.66 3.03
CA LEU A 611 12.49 7.66 3.34
C LEU A 611 12.41 6.47 2.37
N GLY A 612 13.53 6.15 1.73
CA GLY A 612 13.67 5.06 0.77
C GLY A 612 14.29 3.80 1.39
N TYR A 613 13.53 2.71 1.45
CA TYR A 613 13.95 1.47 2.12
C TYR A 613 14.66 0.49 1.19
N SER A 614 14.16 0.36 -0.05
CA SER A 614 14.52 -0.74 -0.94
C SER A 614 15.93 -0.64 -1.50
N ASP A 615 16.38 0.58 -1.81
CA ASP A 615 17.72 0.81 -2.35
C ASP A 615 18.79 0.72 -1.25
N SER A 616 18.51 1.22 -0.04
CA SER A 616 19.35 0.99 1.16
C SER A 616 19.59 -0.51 1.46
N ASN A 617 18.57 -1.35 1.28
CA ASN A 617 18.72 -2.80 1.48
C ASN A 617 19.57 -3.48 0.39
N LYS A 618 19.51 -2.98 -0.85
CA LYS A 618 20.39 -3.44 -1.94
C LYS A 618 21.85 -3.06 -1.68
N ASP A 619 22.08 -1.90 -1.07
CA ASP A 619 23.41 -1.38 -0.77
C ASP A 619 24.08 -2.10 0.42
N GLY A 620 23.42 -2.13 1.58
CA GLY A 620 24.03 -2.58 2.84
C GLY A 620 23.51 -3.88 3.44
N GLY A 621 22.49 -4.51 2.86
CA GLY A 621 21.84 -5.71 3.42
C GLY A 621 20.80 -5.40 4.51
N TYR A 622 20.08 -6.44 4.93
CA TYR A 622 18.81 -6.30 5.67
C TYR A 622 18.95 -5.58 7.01
N LEU A 623 19.89 -6.00 7.85
CA LEU A 623 20.03 -5.44 9.19
C LEU A 623 20.56 -4.00 9.18
N ALA A 624 21.56 -3.75 8.34
CA ALA A 624 22.17 -2.42 8.20
C ALA A 624 21.17 -1.40 7.64
N ALA A 625 20.37 -1.79 6.65
CA ALA A 625 19.35 -0.91 6.09
C ALA A 625 18.26 -0.56 7.11
N ASN A 626 17.70 -1.55 7.82
CA ASN A 626 16.66 -1.28 8.82
C ASN A 626 17.20 -0.42 9.98
N TRP A 627 18.45 -0.64 10.40
CA TRP A 627 19.07 0.18 11.44
C TRP A 627 19.38 1.61 10.97
N ALA A 628 19.94 1.77 9.76
CA ALA A 628 20.23 3.10 9.19
C ALA A 628 18.96 3.96 9.08
N LEU A 629 17.83 3.34 8.74
CA LEU A 629 16.52 4.01 8.73
C LEU A 629 16.06 4.41 10.13
N TYR A 630 16.14 3.51 11.11
CA TYR A 630 15.77 3.82 12.49
C TYR A 630 16.62 4.96 13.05
N GLN A 631 17.93 4.93 12.77
CA GLN A 631 18.86 5.97 13.19
C GLN A 631 18.57 7.31 12.49
N ALA A 632 18.40 7.31 11.17
CA ALA A 632 18.07 8.52 10.43
C ALA A 632 16.73 9.14 10.88
N GLU A 633 15.72 8.31 11.14
CA GLU A 633 14.43 8.77 11.67
C GLU A 633 14.59 9.46 13.04
N ARG A 634 15.50 8.99 13.90
CA ARG A 634 15.81 9.67 15.17
C ARG A 634 16.57 10.98 14.96
N ASP A 635 17.63 10.95 14.18
CA ASP A 635 18.50 12.10 13.97
C ASP A 635 17.75 13.26 13.28
N LEU A 636 16.83 12.94 12.36
CA LEU A 636 15.95 13.90 11.70
C LEU A 636 14.90 14.49 12.65
N VAL A 637 14.33 13.69 13.56
CA VAL A 637 13.43 14.20 14.62
C VAL A 637 14.16 15.20 15.50
N GLU A 638 15.39 14.87 15.94
CA GLU A 638 16.20 15.79 16.74
C GLU A 638 16.52 17.09 15.97
N ALA A 639 16.83 17.01 14.68
CA ALA A 639 17.05 18.19 13.84
C ALA A 639 15.80 19.07 13.71
N ALA A 640 14.63 18.44 13.49
CA ALA A 640 13.35 19.15 13.40
C ALA A 640 12.97 19.83 14.73
N ASP A 641 13.16 19.15 15.86
CA ASP A 641 12.90 19.68 17.19
C ASP A 641 13.79 20.90 17.49
N ARG A 642 15.08 20.85 17.15
CA ARG A 642 16.00 22.00 17.27
C ARG A 642 15.53 23.21 16.45
N ALA A 643 14.95 22.98 15.28
CA ALA A 643 14.47 24.02 14.38
C ALA A 643 13.02 24.48 14.67
N GLY A 644 12.33 23.82 15.61
CA GLY A 644 10.94 24.09 15.95
C GLY A 644 9.99 23.87 14.77
N VAL A 645 10.21 22.80 14.00
CA VAL A 645 9.33 22.39 12.90
C VAL A 645 8.74 21.02 13.19
N HIS A 646 7.48 20.82 12.82
CA HIS A 646 6.81 19.54 12.92
C HIS A 646 7.23 18.65 11.73
N LEU A 647 7.90 17.55 12.04
CA LEU A 647 8.38 16.61 11.04
C LEU A 647 7.28 15.61 10.70
N ARG A 648 7.15 15.28 9.42
CA ARG A 648 6.32 14.18 8.94
C ARG A 648 7.13 13.27 8.05
N TYR A 649 7.05 11.97 8.29
CA TYR A 649 7.63 11.00 7.38
C TYR A 649 6.66 10.57 6.29
N PHE A 650 7.22 10.46 5.09
CA PHE A 650 6.64 9.72 4.00
C PHE A 650 7.44 8.43 3.78
N HIS A 651 6.86 7.31 4.19
CA HIS A 651 7.50 6.01 4.04
C HIS A 651 7.35 5.50 2.60
N GLY A 652 8.49 5.32 1.93
CA GLY A 652 8.60 4.77 0.58
C GLY A 652 8.30 3.27 0.50
N ARG A 653 8.50 2.72 -0.71
CA ARG A 653 8.32 1.28 -0.97
C ARG A 653 9.40 0.46 -0.26
N GLY A 654 9.02 -0.71 0.26
CA GLY A 654 9.97 -1.73 0.68
C GLY A 654 10.42 -1.71 2.15
N GLY A 655 9.81 -0.90 3.01
CA GLY A 655 10.02 -0.99 4.45
C GLY A 655 9.13 -2.05 5.11
N ALA A 656 9.44 -2.43 6.34
CA ALA A 656 8.56 -3.23 7.21
C ALA A 656 7.10 -2.70 7.20
N VAL A 657 6.95 -1.38 7.17
CA VAL A 657 5.67 -0.65 7.12
C VAL A 657 4.93 -0.86 5.79
N GLY A 658 5.66 -0.84 4.66
CA GLY A 658 5.10 -0.78 3.30
C GLY A 658 5.02 -2.11 2.53
N ARG A 659 5.75 -3.17 2.95
CA ARG A 659 5.80 -4.46 2.22
C ARG A 659 4.57 -5.34 2.42
N GLY A 660 3.68 -4.99 3.36
CA GLY A 660 2.54 -5.81 3.74
C GLY A 660 2.91 -7.24 4.17
N GLY A 661 4.23 -7.52 4.33
CA GLY A 661 4.88 -8.77 4.74
C GLY A 661 4.34 -9.20 6.08
N GLY A 662 4.63 -8.38 7.07
CA GLY A 662 4.04 -8.36 8.39
C GLY A 662 2.90 -7.34 8.54
N ASN A 663 2.44 -7.19 9.78
CA ASN A 663 1.34 -6.32 10.14
C ASN A 663 1.78 -4.84 10.06
N SER A 664 1.21 -4.05 9.13
CA SER A 664 1.54 -2.62 9.00
C SER A 664 1.34 -1.86 10.32
N TYR A 665 0.41 -2.29 11.18
CA TYR A 665 0.21 -1.72 12.51
C TYR A 665 1.46 -1.86 13.38
N GLU A 666 2.00 -3.07 13.54
CA GLU A 666 3.21 -3.33 14.34
C GLU A 666 4.43 -2.59 13.80
N ALA A 667 4.57 -2.51 12.48
CA ALA A 667 5.69 -1.82 11.85
C ALA A 667 5.67 -0.30 12.09
N ILE A 668 4.49 0.31 12.23
CA ILE A 668 4.36 1.73 12.60
C ILE A 668 4.69 1.92 14.09
N LEU A 669 4.23 1.01 14.97
CA LEU A 669 4.58 1.06 16.40
C LEU A 669 6.08 0.84 16.66
N ALA A 670 6.77 0.15 15.74
CA ALA A 670 8.19 -0.12 15.79
C ALA A 670 9.09 1.06 15.37
N GLN A 671 8.51 2.18 14.94
CA GLN A 671 9.27 3.39 14.62
C GLN A 671 9.84 4.06 15.89
N PRO A 672 10.92 4.83 15.76
CA PRO A 672 11.52 5.49 16.92
C PRO A 672 10.58 6.53 17.54
N PRO A 673 10.77 6.86 18.83
CA PRO A 673 10.01 7.91 19.50
C PRO A 673 10.04 9.22 18.73
N GLY A 674 8.87 9.83 18.55
CA GLY A 674 8.76 11.11 17.86
C GLY A 674 8.78 11.04 16.33
N ALA A 675 8.88 9.86 15.71
CA ALA A 675 8.87 9.74 14.25
C ALA A 675 7.48 9.99 13.63
N VAL A 676 6.41 9.53 14.29
CA VAL A 676 5.05 9.57 13.73
C VAL A 676 4.36 10.92 13.99
N GLN A 677 4.44 11.45 15.21
CA GLN A 677 3.86 12.75 15.62
C GLN A 677 2.40 13.02 15.12
N GLY A 678 1.56 12.00 15.03
CA GLY A 678 0.17 12.06 14.57
C GLY A 678 0.02 11.98 13.04
N ALA A 679 1.11 12.01 12.28
CA ALA A 679 1.08 11.97 10.83
C ALA A 679 1.78 10.73 10.27
N LEU A 680 1.12 10.07 9.33
CA LEU A 680 1.65 8.94 8.59
C LEU A 680 1.35 9.13 7.11
N ARG A 681 2.39 9.16 6.29
CA ARG A 681 2.22 8.94 4.85
C ARG A 681 2.94 7.67 4.47
N ILE A 682 2.26 6.81 3.73
CA ILE A 682 2.78 5.50 3.39
C ILE A 682 2.50 5.18 1.94
N THR A 683 3.52 4.67 1.27
CA THR A 683 3.38 4.16 -0.08
C THR A 683 2.65 2.82 -0.05
N GLU A 684 1.43 2.77 -0.60
CA GLU A 684 0.72 1.52 -0.81
C GLU A 684 1.21 0.89 -2.12
N GLN A 685 1.96 -0.20 -1.97
CA GLN A 685 2.53 -0.95 -3.07
C GLN A 685 1.43 -1.62 -3.88
N GLY A 686 1.49 -1.49 -5.21
CA GLY A 686 0.39 -1.96 -6.06
C GLY A 686 0.10 -3.45 -5.95
N GLU A 687 1.09 -4.30 -5.62
CA GLU A 687 0.93 -5.73 -5.33
C GLU A 687 0.06 -6.04 -4.11
N VAL A 688 -0.04 -5.08 -3.18
CA VAL A 688 -0.84 -5.22 -1.96
C VAL A 688 -2.15 -4.41 -2.03
N ILE A 689 -2.25 -3.40 -2.91
CA ILE A 689 -3.46 -2.55 -3.04
C ILE A 689 -4.70 -3.40 -3.24
N SER A 690 -4.67 -4.42 -4.10
CA SER A 690 -5.84 -5.29 -4.29
C SER A 690 -6.22 -6.05 -3.02
N ALA A 691 -5.25 -6.52 -2.25
CA ALA A 691 -5.52 -7.27 -1.02
C ALA A 691 -6.13 -6.36 0.07
N LYS A 692 -5.71 -5.09 0.13
CA LYS A 692 -6.15 -4.10 1.13
C LYS A 692 -7.44 -3.38 0.76
N TYR A 693 -7.58 -2.95 -0.50
CA TYR A 693 -8.58 -1.96 -0.91
C TYR A 693 -9.62 -2.45 -1.94
N SER A 694 -9.59 -3.73 -2.35
CA SER A 694 -10.58 -4.23 -3.33
C SER A 694 -11.99 -4.42 -2.77
N GLU A 695 -12.13 -4.46 -1.45
CA GLU A 695 -13.40 -4.75 -0.77
C GLU A 695 -13.61 -3.81 0.44
N PRO A 696 -14.82 -3.24 0.64
CA PRO A 696 -15.02 -2.17 1.63
C PRO A 696 -14.66 -2.54 3.07
N ARG A 697 -14.94 -3.77 3.52
CA ARG A 697 -14.62 -4.21 4.89
C ARG A 697 -13.12 -4.40 5.08
N ARG A 698 -12.39 -4.80 4.05
CA ARG A 698 -10.92 -4.89 4.10
C ARG A 698 -10.28 -3.51 4.06
N ALA A 699 -10.80 -2.64 3.18
CA ALA A 699 -10.35 -1.26 3.07
C ALA A 699 -10.50 -0.54 4.42
N ARG A 700 -11.69 -0.68 5.05
CA ARG A 700 -11.96 -0.09 6.37
C ARG A 700 -10.96 -0.57 7.42
N ARG A 701 -10.77 -1.89 7.55
CA ARG A 701 -9.81 -2.47 8.50
C ARG A 701 -8.39 -1.94 8.29
N ASN A 702 -7.93 -1.89 7.05
CA ASN A 702 -6.59 -1.41 6.76
C ASN A 702 -6.43 0.06 7.16
N LEU A 703 -7.41 0.91 6.81
CA LEU A 703 -7.40 2.32 7.19
C LEU A 703 -7.50 2.51 8.71
N GLU A 704 -8.35 1.74 9.40
CA GLU A 704 -8.44 1.71 10.87
C GLU A 704 -7.09 1.34 11.49
N ALA A 705 -6.42 0.30 10.99
CA ALA A 705 -5.11 -0.11 11.49
C ALA A 705 -4.02 0.96 11.30
N LEU A 706 -4.03 1.67 10.16
CA LEU A 706 -3.11 2.78 9.93
C LEU A 706 -3.37 3.93 10.93
N VAL A 707 -4.64 4.29 11.16
CA VAL A 707 -5.00 5.35 12.12
C VAL A 707 -4.69 4.92 13.56
N ALA A 708 -5.06 3.69 13.94
CA ALA A 708 -4.78 3.11 15.25
C ALA A 708 -3.29 3.17 15.56
N ALA A 709 -2.44 2.66 14.67
CA ALA A 709 -1.01 2.68 14.87
C ALA A 709 -0.45 4.11 14.93
N THR A 710 -0.96 5.01 14.09
CA THR A 710 -0.55 6.41 14.08
C THR A 710 -0.83 7.07 15.43
N LEU A 711 -2.03 6.86 15.99
CA LEU A 711 -2.42 7.43 17.27
C LEU A 711 -1.62 6.83 18.43
N GLU A 712 -1.48 5.50 18.47
CA GLU A 712 -0.74 4.81 19.53
C GLU A 712 0.75 5.19 19.52
N ALA A 713 1.42 5.16 18.36
CA ALA A 713 2.83 5.56 18.26
C ALA A 713 3.07 7.03 18.63
N SER A 714 2.03 7.86 18.58
CA SER A 714 2.15 9.29 18.88
C SER A 714 1.80 9.65 20.32
N LEU A 715 0.87 8.91 20.93
CA LEU A 715 0.26 9.25 22.22
C LEU A 715 0.67 8.29 23.35
N LEU A 716 1.21 7.12 23.03
CA LEU A 716 1.66 6.11 24.01
C LEU A 716 3.18 5.95 23.96
N ASP A 717 3.75 5.46 25.06
CA ASP A 717 5.14 4.98 25.07
C ASP A 717 5.18 3.54 24.55
N VAL A 718 5.42 3.41 23.24
CA VAL A 718 5.42 2.12 22.56
C VAL A 718 6.82 1.51 22.47
N GLU A 719 7.90 2.30 22.56
CA GLU A 719 9.27 1.80 22.43
C GLU A 719 9.66 0.93 23.63
N GLY A 720 9.30 1.35 24.85
CA GLY A 720 9.47 0.56 26.07
C GLY A 720 10.91 0.39 26.57
N LEU A 721 11.89 1.07 25.95
CA LEU A 721 13.31 0.95 26.32
C LEU A 721 13.69 1.79 27.56
N GLY A 722 13.10 2.98 27.73
CA GLY A 722 13.42 3.91 28.81
C GLY A 722 14.92 4.21 28.92
N ASP A 723 15.47 4.13 30.13
CA ASP A 723 16.90 4.43 30.40
C ASP A 723 17.90 3.48 29.70
N ARG A 724 17.43 2.39 29.09
CA ARG A 724 18.27 1.39 28.39
C ARG A 724 18.42 1.67 26.89
N ALA A 725 17.82 2.75 26.39
CA ALA A 725 17.78 3.06 24.96
C ALA A 725 19.20 3.08 24.33
N GLU A 726 20.13 3.83 24.93
CA GLU A 726 21.50 3.97 24.40
C GLU A 726 22.28 2.65 24.37
N GLU A 727 22.06 1.75 25.34
CA GLU A 727 22.65 0.41 25.31
C GLU A 727 22.10 -0.40 24.12
N ALA A 728 20.78 -0.42 23.94
CA ALA A 728 20.12 -1.14 22.85
C ALA A 728 20.56 -0.63 21.48
N TYR A 729 20.67 0.69 21.32
CA TYR A 729 21.13 1.33 20.10
C TYR A 729 22.59 1.00 19.79
N GLY A 730 23.46 0.97 20.80
CA GLY A 730 24.85 0.55 20.64
C GLY A 730 24.97 -0.89 20.13
N VAL A 731 24.17 -1.82 20.69
CA VAL A 731 24.13 -3.22 20.23
C VAL A 731 23.70 -3.30 18.76
N MET A 732 22.66 -2.57 18.36
CA MET A 732 22.19 -2.59 16.98
C MET A 732 23.18 -1.97 15.99
N ALA A 733 23.89 -0.91 16.37
CA ALA A 733 24.92 -0.32 15.53
C ALA A 733 26.08 -1.29 15.23
N GLU A 734 26.52 -2.06 16.23
CA GLU A 734 27.52 -3.11 16.05
C GLU A 734 27.01 -4.21 15.13
N LEU A 735 25.77 -4.70 15.36
CA LEU A 735 25.15 -5.73 14.54
C LEU A 735 24.94 -5.28 13.08
N ALA A 736 24.52 -4.04 12.87
CA ALA A 736 24.36 -3.45 11.54
C ALA A 736 25.68 -3.42 10.77
N THR A 737 26.78 -3.06 11.44
CA THR A 737 28.13 -3.05 10.84
C THR A 737 28.54 -4.46 10.41
N LEU A 738 28.45 -5.43 11.32
CA LEU A 738 28.78 -6.84 11.04
C LEU A 738 27.91 -7.42 9.92
N GLY A 739 26.62 -7.06 9.89
CA GLY A 739 25.69 -7.48 8.84
C GLY A 739 26.05 -6.91 7.47
N ARG A 740 26.44 -5.64 7.40
CA ARG A 740 26.89 -4.97 6.16
C ARG A 740 28.16 -5.62 5.62
N GLU A 741 29.12 -5.94 6.47
CA GLU A 741 30.35 -6.63 6.09
C GLU A 741 30.07 -8.04 5.54
N ALA A 742 29.24 -8.83 6.23
CA ALA A 742 28.85 -10.16 5.79
C ALA A 742 28.12 -10.11 4.43
N TYR A 743 27.18 -9.19 4.26
CA TYR A 743 26.47 -8.97 3.00
C TYR A 743 27.42 -8.57 1.86
N GLY A 744 28.27 -7.57 2.10
CA GLY A 744 29.22 -7.06 1.10
C GLY A 744 30.28 -8.09 0.70
N SER A 745 30.61 -9.04 1.57
CA SER A 745 31.54 -10.13 1.23
C SER A 745 31.03 -11.01 0.09
N LEU A 746 29.72 -11.25 0.00
CA LEU A 746 29.10 -12.03 -1.08
C LEU A 746 28.74 -11.13 -2.27
N VAL A 747 27.98 -10.05 -2.02
CA VAL A 747 27.33 -9.29 -3.10
C VAL A 747 28.31 -8.38 -3.84
N HIS A 748 29.23 -7.75 -3.12
CA HIS A 748 30.14 -6.74 -3.68
C HIS A 748 31.54 -7.29 -3.96
N SER A 749 32.01 -8.25 -3.16
CA SER A 749 33.40 -8.72 -3.19
C SER A 749 33.62 -10.06 -3.90
N ASP A 750 32.61 -10.93 -3.98
CA ASP A 750 32.77 -12.27 -4.57
C ASP A 750 32.73 -12.20 -6.11
N PRO A 751 33.80 -12.61 -6.82
CA PRO A 751 33.87 -12.49 -8.27
C PRO A 751 32.89 -13.40 -9.02
N GLY A 752 32.39 -14.47 -8.39
CA GLY A 752 31.40 -15.36 -9.01
C GLY A 752 29.95 -14.90 -8.82
N PHE A 753 29.70 -13.88 -8.00
CA PHE A 753 28.34 -13.49 -7.61
C PHE A 753 27.49 -13.00 -8.78
N ILE A 754 28.04 -12.13 -9.64
CA ILE A 754 27.30 -11.59 -10.78
C ILE A 754 26.90 -12.70 -11.75
N GLU A 755 27.81 -13.62 -12.06
CA GLU A 755 27.50 -14.78 -12.92
C GLU A 755 26.40 -15.64 -12.28
N TYR A 756 26.56 -15.99 -11.00
CA TYR A 756 25.55 -16.76 -10.27
C TYR A 756 24.19 -16.06 -10.27
N PHE A 757 24.14 -14.77 -9.92
CA PHE A 757 22.89 -14.03 -9.86
C PHE A 757 22.18 -13.96 -11.21
N THR A 758 22.91 -13.58 -12.27
CA THR A 758 22.33 -13.37 -13.60
C THR A 758 21.90 -14.67 -14.29
N THR A 759 22.51 -15.80 -13.93
CA THR A 759 22.23 -17.10 -14.55
C THR A 759 21.46 -18.07 -13.65
N SER A 760 21.45 -17.92 -12.33
CA SER A 760 20.57 -18.73 -11.46
C SER A 760 19.17 -18.11 -11.33
N THR A 761 18.98 -16.83 -11.61
CA THR A 761 17.68 -16.16 -11.49
C THR A 761 17.11 -15.79 -12.87
N PRO A 762 15.80 -15.50 -12.99
CA PRO A 762 15.21 -15.04 -14.23
C PRO A 762 15.33 -13.51 -14.43
N VAL A 763 16.42 -12.87 -13.97
CA VAL A 763 16.56 -11.40 -13.98
C VAL A 763 16.51 -10.81 -15.40
N ALA A 764 17.11 -11.49 -16.38
CA ALA A 764 17.07 -11.07 -17.77
C ALA A 764 15.65 -11.16 -18.33
N GLU A 765 14.96 -12.25 -18.03
CA GLU A 765 13.60 -12.53 -18.49
C GLU A 765 12.55 -11.61 -17.82
N ILE A 766 12.80 -11.14 -16.60
CA ILE A 766 11.96 -10.11 -15.94
C ILE A 766 11.97 -8.80 -16.75
N GLY A 767 13.09 -8.42 -17.34
CA GLY A 767 13.17 -7.23 -18.19
C GLY A 767 12.34 -7.33 -19.47
N GLU A 768 12.12 -8.55 -19.95
CA GLU A 768 11.31 -8.84 -21.14
C GLU A 768 9.81 -8.96 -20.84
N LEU A 769 9.42 -9.02 -19.56
CA LEU A 769 8.02 -9.06 -19.21
C LEU A 769 7.33 -7.73 -19.51
N ASN A 770 6.06 -7.82 -19.91
CA ASN A 770 5.13 -6.69 -20.01
C ASN A 770 4.67 -6.23 -18.62
N ILE A 771 5.62 -6.04 -17.69
CA ILE A 771 5.40 -5.61 -16.31
C ILE A 771 5.42 -4.08 -16.26
N GLY A 772 4.30 -3.49 -15.82
CA GLY A 772 4.16 -2.05 -15.59
C GLY A 772 4.44 -1.18 -16.83
N SER A 773 4.23 0.13 -16.72
CA SER A 773 4.57 1.08 -17.79
C SER A 773 6.08 1.40 -17.88
N ARG A 774 6.83 1.14 -16.81
CA ARG A 774 8.24 1.55 -16.65
C ARG A 774 9.24 0.59 -17.31
N PRO A 775 10.36 1.09 -17.85
CA PRO A 775 11.51 0.26 -18.19
C PRO A 775 12.13 -0.44 -16.96
N SER A 776 12.68 -1.64 -17.16
CA SER A 776 13.23 -2.50 -16.11
C SER A 776 14.62 -2.09 -15.59
N SER A 777 15.40 -1.35 -16.39
CA SER A 777 16.73 -0.84 -15.99
C SER A 777 16.95 0.61 -16.42
N ARG A 778 17.88 1.31 -15.75
CA ARG A 778 18.31 2.67 -16.11
C ARG A 778 19.32 2.65 -17.29
N LYS A 779 20.14 1.58 -17.42
CA LYS A 779 21.11 1.29 -18.50
C LYS A 779 21.20 -0.23 -18.76
N GLN A 780 21.89 -0.70 -19.82
CA GLN A 780 22.21 -2.14 -20.00
C GLN A 780 23.20 -2.55 -18.89
N THR A 781 22.76 -3.41 -17.97
CA THR A 781 23.40 -3.69 -16.67
C THR A 781 24.73 -4.43 -16.79
N SER A 782 25.77 -3.91 -16.12
CA SER A 782 27.06 -4.60 -15.91
C SER A 782 27.44 -4.80 -14.43
N SER A 783 26.68 -4.20 -13.50
CA SER A 783 26.85 -4.37 -12.04
C SER A 783 25.51 -4.43 -11.27
N VAL A 784 25.55 -4.74 -9.97
CA VAL A 784 24.36 -4.70 -9.07
C VAL A 784 23.87 -3.26 -8.85
N GLU A 785 24.77 -2.27 -8.86
CA GLU A 785 24.39 -0.86 -8.67
C GLU A 785 23.45 -0.38 -9.80
N ASP A 786 23.66 -0.85 -11.03
CA ASP A 786 22.84 -0.53 -12.20
C ASP A 786 21.40 -1.09 -12.13
N LEU A 787 21.16 -2.10 -11.28
CA LEU A 787 19.88 -2.77 -11.14
C LEU A 787 18.95 -1.99 -10.18
N ARG A 788 17.69 -1.81 -10.56
CA ARG A 788 16.68 -1.24 -9.64
C ARG A 788 16.28 -2.26 -8.57
N ALA A 789 15.80 -1.78 -7.43
CA ALA A 789 15.43 -2.64 -6.31
C ALA A 789 14.27 -3.64 -6.60
N ILE A 790 13.34 -3.31 -7.51
CA ILE A 790 12.22 -4.22 -7.85
C ILE A 790 12.72 -5.48 -8.60
N PRO A 791 13.45 -5.37 -9.73
CA PRO A 791 14.09 -6.53 -10.35
C PRO A 791 14.99 -7.32 -9.40
N TRP A 792 15.71 -6.64 -8.51
CA TRP A 792 16.56 -7.28 -7.49
C TRP A 792 15.76 -8.24 -6.61
N VAL A 793 14.73 -7.74 -5.92
CA VAL A 793 13.90 -8.53 -5.01
C VAL A 793 13.15 -9.63 -5.77
N LEU A 794 12.53 -9.28 -6.90
CA LEU A 794 11.71 -10.23 -7.66
C LEU A 794 12.54 -11.43 -8.17
N SER A 795 13.77 -11.20 -8.62
CA SER A 795 14.67 -12.26 -9.12
C SER A 795 14.95 -13.30 -8.02
N TRP A 796 15.29 -12.84 -6.81
CA TRP A 796 15.51 -13.71 -5.66
C TRP A 796 14.25 -14.37 -5.13
N SER A 797 13.09 -13.73 -5.30
CA SER A 797 11.81 -14.34 -4.94
C SER A 797 11.40 -15.45 -5.90
N GLN A 798 11.66 -15.29 -7.20
CA GLN A 798 11.40 -16.34 -8.19
C GLN A 798 12.28 -17.58 -7.95
N SER A 799 13.57 -17.38 -7.67
CA SER A 799 14.51 -18.47 -7.37
C SER A 799 14.40 -19.06 -5.95
N ARG A 800 13.44 -18.56 -5.14
CA ARG A 800 13.14 -19.04 -3.78
C ARG A 800 14.28 -18.86 -2.77
N VAL A 801 15.22 -17.95 -3.03
CA VAL A 801 16.28 -17.60 -2.07
C VAL A 801 15.81 -16.50 -1.12
N MET A 802 15.09 -15.49 -1.65
CA MET A 802 14.70 -14.30 -0.88
C MET A 802 15.90 -13.57 -0.24
N LEU A 803 17.08 -13.62 -0.88
CA LEU A 803 18.37 -13.15 -0.37
C LEU A 803 18.32 -11.79 0.36
N PRO A 804 17.65 -10.75 -0.19
CA PRO A 804 17.66 -9.42 0.42
C PRO A 804 16.95 -9.33 1.77
N GLY A 805 16.18 -10.35 2.17
CA GLY A 805 15.39 -10.30 3.40
C GLY A 805 16.08 -10.87 4.64
N TRP A 806 17.27 -11.47 4.52
CA TRP A 806 17.90 -12.19 5.64
C TRP A 806 19.41 -12.40 5.54
N PHE A 807 20.03 -12.34 4.35
CA PHE A 807 21.44 -12.68 4.21
C PHE A 807 22.36 -11.75 4.99
N GLY A 808 23.31 -12.33 5.72
CA GLY A 808 24.29 -11.63 6.58
C GLY A 808 23.85 -11.48 8.05
N VAL A 809 22.56 -11.71 8.36
CA VAL A 809 22.04 -11.57 9.73
C VAL A 809 22.57 -12.66 10.66
N GLY A 810 22.58 -13.91 10.21
CA GLY A 810 23.09 -15.02 11.01
C GLY A 810 24.56 -14.86 11.36
N THR A 811 25.38 -14.48 10.38
CA THR A 811 26.80 -14.19 10.59
C THR A 811 27.01 -13.00 11.53
N ALA A 812 26.21 -11.94 11.43
CA ALA A 812 26.29 -10.79 12.33
C ALA A 812 25.99 -11.17 13.78
N LEU A 813 24.86 -11.87 14.00
CA LEU A 813 24.42 -12.30 15.33
C LEU A 813 25.43 -13.25 15.98
N ARG A 814 25.88 -14.28 15.24
CA ARG A 814 26.85 -15.25 15.77
C ARG A 814 28.19 -14.57 16.09
N THR A 815 28.68 -13.72 15.19
CA THR A 815 29.94 -13.00 15.42
C THR A 815 29.83 -12.13 16.67
N TRP A 816 28.76 -11.34 16.78
CA TRP A 816 28.52 -10.51 17.95
C TRP A 816 28.46 -11.36 19.21
N ILE A 817 27.67 -12.43 19.28
CA ILE A 817 27.57 -13.28 20.49
C ILE A 817 28.94 -13.80 20.95
N HIS A 818 29.80 -14.28 20.04
CA HIS A 818 31.04 -14.97 20.41
C HIS A 818 32.31 -14.09 20.41
N GLU A 819 32.26 -12.85 19.92
CA GLU A 819 33.44 -11.97 19.77
C GLU A 819 34.18 -11.70 21.11
N ARG A 820 33.48 -11.69 22.24
CA ARG A 820 34.08 -11.48 23.59
C ARG A 820 34.48 -12.77 24.30
N GLY A 821 34.48 -13.90 23.58
CA GLY A 821 34.78 -15.23 24.12
C GLY A 821 33.55 -15.97 24.66
N GLU A 822 33.70 -17.28 24.87
CA GLU A 822 32.60 -18.18 25.29
C GLU A 822 31.95 -17.77 26.61
N ASP A 823 32.74 -17.26 27.57
CA ASP A 823 32.23 -16.84 28.88
C ASP A 823 31.21 -15.67 28.80
N ALA A 824 31.29 -14.85 27.74
CA ALA A 824 30.39 -13.72 27.51
C ALA A 824 29.24 -14.03 26.54
N ALA A 825 29.27 -15.19 25.87
CA ALA A 825 28.29 -15.55 24.85
C ALA A 825 26.87 -15.69 25.42
N ASP A 826 26.73 -16.34 26.58
CA ASP A 826 25.44 -16.50 27.26
C ASP A 826 24.84 -15.15 27.69
N GLU A 827 25.66 -14.22 28.17
CA GLU A 827 25.24 -12.88 28.58
C GLU A 827 24.78 -12.03 27.37
N ARG A 828 25.53 -12.10 26.27
CA ARG A 828 25.18 -11.42 25.02
C ARG A 828 23.90 -11.99 24.41
N LEU A 829 23.74 -13.32 24.38
CA LEU A 829 22.49 -13.95 23.93
C LEU A 829 21.31 -13.56 24.83
N ALA A 830 21.50 -13.54 26.16
CA ALA A 830 20.47 -13.07 27.08
C ALA A 830 20.09 -11.60 26.85
N THR A 831 21.04 -10.77 26.42
CA THR A 831 20.78 -9.37 26.05
C THR A 831 19.91 -9.28 24.81
N LEU A 832 20.20 -10.05 23.75
CA LEU A 832 19.37 -10.10 22.55
C LEU A 832 17.95 -10.62 22.83
N ARG A 833 17.80 -11.62 23.71
CA ARG A 833 16.50 -12.12 24.17
C ARG A 833 15.67 -11.02 24.83
N ARG A 834 16.25 -10.30 25.79
CA ARG A 834 15.57 -9.16 26.44
C ARG A 834 15.19 -8.07 25.44
N LEU A 835 16.09 -7.71 24.53
CA LEU A 835 15.78 -6.69 23.51
C LEU A 835 14.65 -7.16 22.59
N TYR A 836 14.58 -8.44 22.24
CA TYR A 836 13.48 -8.99 21.44
C TYR A 836 12.14 -8.92 22.18
N ASP A 837 12.12 -9.20 23.48
CA ASP A 837 10.91 -9.15 24.30
C ASP A 837 10.42 -7.70 24.50
N ASP A 838 11.34 -6.80 24.81
CA ASP A 838 11.04 -5.44 25.26
C ASP A 838 10.87 -4.43 24.11
N TRP A 839 11.62 -4.58 23.01
CA TRP A 839 11.74 -3.54 21.98
C TRP A 839 11.03 -3.92 20.67
N PRO A 840 9.94 -3.21 20.29
CA PRO A 840 9.17 -3.53 19.10
C PRO A 840 9.99 -3.52 17.81
N PHE A 841 10.98 -2.63 17.68
CA PHE A 841 11.82 -2.56 16.48
C PHE A 841 12.56 -3.88 16.22
N LEU A 842 13.26 -4.42 17.22
CA LEU A 842 13.99 -5.67 17.06
C LEU A 842 13.03 -6.84 16.81
N ARG A 843 11.93 -6.89 17.57
CA ARG A 843 10.88 -7.91 17.41
C ARG A 843 10.30 -7.93 16.00
N THR A 844 9.88 -6.77 15.49
CA THR A 844 9.31 -6.63 14.16
C THR A 844 10.35 -6.90 13.07
N THR A 845 11.60 -6.46 13.24
CA THR A 845 12.69 -6.73 12.29
C THR A 845 12.94 -8.22 12.14
N LEU A 846 13.02 -8.95 13.26
CA LEU A 846 13.24 -10.41 13.27
C LEU A 846 12.00 -11.18 12.80
N SER A 847 10.79 -10.79 13.21
CA SER A 847 9.55 -11.43 12.73
C SER A 847 9.39 -11.27 11.21
N ASN A 848 9.63 -10.08 10.66
CA ASN A 848 9.60 -9.86 9.21
C ASN A 848 10.63 -10.73 8.47
N MET A 849 11.86 -10.82 8.99
CA MET A 849 12.88 -11.71 8.45
C MET A 849 12.42 -13.17 8.45
N ALA A 850 11.87 -13.64 9.58
CA ALA A 850 11.37 -15.00 9.73
C ALA A 850 10.25 -15.33 8.73
N GLN A 851 9.36 -14.36 8.47
CA GLN A 851 8.29 -14.48 7.48
C GLN A 851 8.81 -14.57 6.04
N VAL A 852 9.88 -13.85 5.71
CA VAL A 852 10.54 -13.95 4.40
C VAL A 852 11.26 -15.30 4.28
N MET A 853 12.01 -15.70 5.30
CA MET A 853 12.71 -16.99 5.34
C MET A 853 11.76 -18.17 5.23
N ALA A 854 10.56 -18.10 5.82
CA ALA A 854 9.55 -19.16 5.73
C ALA A 854 9.04 -19.42 4.31
N LYS A 855 9.24 -18.47 3.38
CA LYS A 855 8.89 -18.59 1.96
C LYS A 855 10.08 -19.02 1.10
N ALA A 856 11.30 -18.98 1.64
CA ALA A 856 12.49 -19.46 0.97
C ALA A 856 12.50 -21.00 0.92
N ASP A 857 13.23 -21.54 -0.05
CA ASP A 857 13.39 -22.97 -0.22
C ASP A 857 14.76 -23.27 -0.84
N MET A 858 15.74 -23.59 0.01
CA MET A 858 17.13 -23.78 -0.40
C MET A 858 17.33 -24.98 -1.34
N GLY A 859 16.45 -25.99 -1.28
CA GLY A 859 16.55 -27.11 -2.21
C GLY A 859 15.98 -26.77 -3.60
N LEU A 860 14.94 -25.93 -3.70
CA LEU A 860 14.53 -25.37 -5.00
C LEU A 860 15.61 -24.42 -5.53
N ALA A 861 16.17 -23.56 -4.67
CA ALA A 861 17.28 -22.68 -5.03
C ALA A 861 18.49 -23.46 -5.59
N GLY A 862 18.77 -24.66 -5.07
CA GLY A 862 19.79 -25.56 -5.61
C GLY A 862 19.56 -25.93 -7.08
N ARG A 863 18.30 -26.13 -7.49
CA ARG A 863 17.97 -26.41 -8.90
C ARG A 863 18.14 -25.20 -9.81
N TYR A 864 17.89 -24.01 -9.29
CA TYR A 864 18.18 -22.77 -10.00
C TYR A 864 19.70 -22.58 -10.14
N ALA A 865 20.49 -22.96 -9.13
CA ALA A 865 21.95 -22.93 -9.19
C ALA A 865 22.54 -23.89 -10.25
N GLU A 866 21.84 -24.97 -10.63
CA GLU A 866 22.24 -25.85 -11.74
C GLU A 866 22.14 -25.18 -13.12
N LEU A 867 21.48 -24.02 -13.23
CA LEU A 867 21.42 -23.26 -14.48
C LEU A 867 22.68 -22.42 -14.73
N VAL A 868 23.56 -22.31 -13.73
CA VAL A 868 24.81 -21.56 -13.82
C VAL A 868 25.79 -22.31 -14.74
N PRO A 869 26.36 -21.66 -15.78
CA PRO A 869 27.28 -22.31 -16.71
C PRO A 869 28.50 -22.94 -16.03
N ASP A 870 29.12 -22.21 -15.09
CA ASP A 870 30.16 -22.76 -14.22
C ASP A 870 29.54 -23.47 -13.00
N ALA A 871 29.56 -24.80 -13.04
CA ALA A 871 29.03 -25.65 -11.98
C ALA A 871 29.81 -25.58 -10.65
N GLU A 872 31.05 -25.09 -10.65
CA GLU A 872 31.81 -24.81 -9.42
C GLU A 872 31.33 -23.52 -8.78
N VAL A 873 31.18 -22.45 -9.56
CA VAL A 873 30.58 -21.18 -9.12
C VAL A 873 29.16 -21.40 -8.60
N GLY A 874 28.33 -22.12 -9.36
CA GLY A 874 26.96 -22.49 -8.99
C GLY A 874 26.87 -23.17 -7.62
N ARG A 875 27.65 -24.24 -7.40
CA ARG A 875 27.65 -24.99 -6.13
C ARG A 875 28.25 -24.21 -4.97
N ARG A 876 29.35 -23.49 -5.19
CA ARG A 876 30.05 -22.74 -4.14
C ARG A 876 29.16 -21.63 -3.58
N ILE A 877 28.57 -20.81 -4.46
CA ILE A 877 27.75 -19.66 -4.04
C ILE A 877 26.42 -20.13 -3.44
N HIS A 878 25.79 -21.16 -4.02
CA HIS A 878 24.61 -21.77 -3.40
C HIS A 878 24.92 -22.32 -2.00
N GLY A 879 26.09 -22.95 -1.80
CA GLY A 879 26.55 -23.42 -0.49
C GLY A 879 26.68 -22.29 0.52
N VAL A 880 27.34 -21.19 0.15
CA VAL A 880 27.46 -19.98 1.01
C VAL A 880 26.08 -19.45 1.42
N ILE A 881 25.15 -19.37 0.48
CA ILE A 881 23.76 -18.92 0.75
C ILE A 881 23.04 -19.90 1.68
N ALA A 882 23.12 -21.21 1.41
CA ALA A 882 22.44 -22.23 2.21
C ALA A 882 22.98 -22.30 3.65
N ASP A 883 24.30 -22.19 3.83
CA ASP A 883 24.94 -22.18 5.15
C ASP A 883 24.52 -20.94 5.96
N GLU A 884 24.47 -19.76 5.33
CA GLU A 884 23.99 -18.54 5.99
C GLU A 884 22.50 -18.62 6.34
N PHE A 885 21.68 -19.28 5.51
CA PHE A 885 20.25 -19.47 5.78
C PHE A 885 20.03 -20.29 7.06
N GLU A 886 20.75 -21.40 7.17
CA GLU A 886 20.69 -22.28 8.35
C GLU A 886 21.22 -21.60 9.61
N LEU A 887 22.33 -20.86 9.49
CA LEU A 887 22.88 -20.07 10.59
C LEU A 887 21.89 -18.98 11.05
N THR A 888 21.29 -18.26 10.11
CA THR A 888 20.30 -17.22 10.43
C THR A 888 19.09 -17.82 11.14
N ARG A 889 18.63 -19.00 10.71
CA ARG A 889 17.55 -19.74 11.37
C ARG A 889 17.96 -20.13 12.79
N GLU A 890 19.14 -20.69 12.97
CA GLU A 890 19.65 -21.10 14.30
C GLU A 890 19.67 -19.92 15.28
N MET A 891 20.26 -18.79 14.86
CA MET A 891 20.37 -17.60 15.70
C MET A 891 19.00 -16.99 16.00
N LEU A 892 18.10 -16.94 15.02
CA LEU A 892 16.72 -16.47 15.24
C LEU A 892 16.02 -17.31 16.32
N LEU A 893 16.02 -18.64 16.19
CA LEU A 893 15.35 -19.53 17.15
C LEU A 893 15.99 -19.43 18.54
N ALA A 894 17.32 -19.25 18.61
CA ALA A 894 18.02 -19.05 19.88
C ALA A 894 17.59 -17.76 20.59
N ILE A 895 17.34 -16.68 19.85
CA ILE A 895 16.90 -15.38 20.38
C ILE A 895 15.41 -15.38 20.72
N THR A 896 14.56 -15.92 19.86
CA THR A 896 13.10 -15.87 20.07
C THR A 896 12.58 -16.97 20.99
N GLY A 897 13.36 -18.03 21.22
CA GLY A 897 12.92 -19.22 21.96
C GLY A 897 11.87 -20.06 21.21
N GLN A 898 11.64 -19.78 19.93
CA GLN A 898 10.69 -20.52 19.09
C GLN A 898 11.28 -21.85 18.61
N GLU A 899 10.41 -22.78 18.24
CA GLU A 899 10.80 -24.05 17.60
C GLU A 899 10.81 -23.94 16.07
N THR A 900 9.96 -23.09 15.51
CA THR A 900 9.88 -22.85 14.06
C THR A 900 9.79 -21.37 13.71
N LEU A 901 10.12 -21.02 12.46
CA LEU A 901 10.16 -19.63 11.96
C LEU A 901 8.86 -18.83 12.14
N LEU A 902 7.70 -19.46 12.35
CA LEU A 902 6.39 -18.80 12.32
C LEU A 902 5.52 -19.18 13.52
N ASP A 903 6.12 -19.51 14.67
CA ASP A 903 5.38 -19.87 15.88
C ASP A 903 4.54 -18.69 16.41
N ASP A 904 5.00 -17.46 16.20
CA ASP A 904 4.28 -16.22 16.49
C ASP A 904 3.10 -15.94 15.53
N ASN A 905 3.07 -16.61 14.37
CA ASN A 905 2.05 -16.40 13.34
C ASN A 905 1.53 -17.72 12.72
N PRO A 906 0.72 -18.50 13.47
CA PRO A 906 0.21 -19.79 13.01
C PRO A 906 -0.75 -19.67 11.82
N ALA A 907 -1.38 -18.51 11.61
CA ALA A 907 -2.21 -18.26 10.44
C ALA A 907 -1.37 -18.17 9.16
N LEU A 908 -0.28 -17.41 9.18
CA LEU A 908 0.66 -17.33 8.07
C LEU A 908 1.36 -18.68 7.83
N ALA A 909 1.79 -19.37 8.89
CA ALA A 909 2.41 -20.69 8.78
C ALA A 909 1.53 -21.68 8.00
N ARG A 910 0.23 -21.72 8.33
CA ARG A 910 -0.76 -22.53 7.58
C ARG A 910 -0.92 -22.08 6.14
N SER A 911 -1.01 -20.77 5.91
CA SER A 911 -1.19 -20.24 4.56
C SER A 911 0.00 -20.59 3.66
N VAL A 912 1.23 -20.36 4.14
CA VAL A 912 2.45 -20.74 3.41
C VAL A 912 2.48 -22.26 3.17
N ARG A 913 2.17 -23.07 4.20
CA ARG A 913 2.07 -24.54 4.09
C ARG A 913 1.07 -24.99 3.01
N ASN A 914 -0.11 -24.37 2.94
CA ASN A 914 -1.16 -24.74 1.99
C ASN A 914 -0.83 -24.37 0.54
N ARG A 915 0.10 -23.43 0.32
CA ARG A 915 0.46 -22.95 -1.03
C ARG A 915 1.61 -23.71 -1.68
N PHE A 916 2.49 -24.33 -0.90
CA PHE A 916 3.63 -25.10 -1.41
C PHE A 916 3.29 -26.09 -2.53
N PRO A 917 2.19 -26.88 -2.45
CA PRO A 917 1.84 -27.85 -3.49
C PRO A 917 1.56 -27.22 -4.87
N TYR A 918 1.30 -25.91 -4.92
CA TYR A 918 1.12 -25.16 -6.17
C TYR A 918 2.40 -24.45 -6.61
N LEU A 919 3.24 -24.04 -5.66
CA LEU A 919 4.50 -23.35 -5.92
C LEU A 919 5.57 -24.27 -6.50
N GLU A 920 5.71 -25.47 -5.94
CA GLU A 920 6.80 -26.38 -6.30
C GLU A 920 6.74 -26.83 -7.77
N PRO A 921 5.58 -27.27 -8.32
CA PRO A 921 5.46 -27.55 -9.74
C PRO A 921 5.77 -26.33 -10.62
N LEU A 922 5.35 -25.12 -10.22
CA LEU A 922 5.63 -23.90 -10.98
C LEU A 922 7.12 -23.57 -11.01
N ASN A 923 7.83 -23.71 -9.88
CA ASN A 923 9.27 -23.48 -9.81
C ASN A 923 10.05 -24.48 -10.66
N VAL A 924 9.68 -25.77 -10.60
CA VAL A 924 10.31 -26.83 -11.41
C VAL A 924 10.10 -26.59 -12.90
N LEU A 925 8.87 -26.23 -13.29
CA LEU A 925 8.54 -25.86 -14.67
C LEU A 925 9.33 -24.64 -15.15
N GLN A 926 9.49 -23.62 -14.29
CA GLN A 926 10.29 -22.45 -14.63
C GLN A 926 11.76 -22.80 -14.87
N VAL A 927 12.38 -23.62 -14.00
CA VAL A 927 13.77 -24.08 -14.18
C VAL A 927 13.94 -24.80 -15.51
N GLU A 928 13.02 -25.73 -15.85
CA GLU A 928 13.08 -26.48 -17.11
C GLU A 928 12.92 -25.57 -18.34
N LEU A 929 12.00 -24.62 -18.30
CA LEU A 929 11.79 -23.70 -19.42
C LEU A 929 12.96 -22.71 -19.58
N LEU A 930 13.53 -22.20 -18.48
CA LEU A 930 14.74 -21.38 -18.51
C LEU A 930 15.93 -22.14 -19.10
N ARG A 931 16.09 -23.42 -18.72
CA ARG A 931 17.13 -24.30 -19.26
C ARG A 931 17.00 -24.44 -20.79
N ARG A 932 15.80 -24.71 -21.29
CA ARG A 932 15.53 -24.82 -22.74
C ARG A 932 15.78 -23.51 -23.47
N TYR A 933 15.26 -22.41 -22.93
CA TYR A 933 15.42 -21.08 -23.52
C TYR A 933 16.90 -20.70 -23.65
N ARG A 934 17.69 -20.92 -22.60
CA ARG A 934 19.13 -20.62 -22.57
C ARG A 934 19.96 -21.59 -23.41
N ALA A 935 19.45 -22.79 -23.69
CA ALA A 935 20.03 -23.72 -24.65
C ALA A 935 19.70 -23.38 -26.11
N GLY A 936 18.89 -22.33 -26.37
CA GLY A 936 18.56 -21.83 -27.71
C GLY A 936 17.21 -22.32 -28.26
N ASP A 937 16.29 -22.78 -27.41
CA ASP A 937 14.92 -23.10 -27.83
C ASP A 937 14.12 -21.81 -28.11
N GLU A 938 13.87 -21.54 -29.39
CA GLU A 938 13.14 -20.36 -29.87
C GLU A 938 11.60 -20.58 -29.93
N ASP A 939 11.06 -21.70 -29.45
CA ASP A 939 9.62 -21.92 -29.42
C ASP A 939 8.91 -20.80 -28.61
N PRO A 940 7.98 -20.03 -29.21
CA PRO A 940 7.22 -19.00 -28.50
C PRO A 940 6.49 -19.52 -27.25
N ALA A 941 6.14 -20.82 -27.21
CA ALA A 941 5.52 -21.46 -26.05
C ALA A 941 6.47 -21.55 -24.85
N VAL A 942 7.78 -21.68 -25.05
CA VAL A 942 8.78 -21.68 -23.96
C VAL A 942 8.81 -20.32 -23.29
N ARG A 943 8.96 -19.24 -24.08
CA ARG A 943 8.94 -17.87 -23.57
C ARG A 943 7.63 -17.56 -22.86
N THR A 944 6.50 -17.93 -23.47
CA THR A 944 5.17 -17.76 -22.85
C THR A 944 5.06 -18.53 -21.53
N GLY A 945 5.60 -19.76 -21.47
CA GLY A 945 5.64 -20.56 -20.25
C GLY A 945 6.45 -19.90 -19.14
N ILE A 946 7.63 -19.34 -19.44
CA ILE A 946 8.46 -18.60 -18.47
C ILE A 946 7.67 -17.40 -17.91
N GLN A 947 6.98 -16.66 -18.78
CA GLN A 947 6.15 -15.53 -18.35
C GLN A 947 4.98 -15.95 -17.45
N LEU A 948 4.31 -17.05 -17.78
CA LEU A 948 3.21 -17.59 -16.98
C LEU A 948 3.67 -18.14 -15.64
N THR A 949 4.82 -18.82 -15.57
CA THR A 949 5.37 -19.31 -14.28
C THR A 949 5.78 -18.15 -13.39
N MET A 950 6.41 -17.10 -13.94
CA MET A 950 6.76 -15.90 -13.18
C MET A 950 5.52 -15.25 -12.54
N ASN A 951 4.43 -15.11 -13.30
CA ASN A 951 3.18 -14.58 -12.77
C ASN A 951 2.52 -15.50 -11.72
N GLY A 952 2.51 -16.81 -11.98
CA GLY A 952 1.95 -17.80 -11.06
C GLY A 952 2.67 -17.81 -9.72
N LEU A 953 4.01 -17.78 -9.75
CA LEU A 953 4.86 -17.72 -8.55
C LEU A 953 4.67 -16.42 -7.77
N ALA A 954 4.66 -15.27 -8.45
CA ALA A 954 4.39 -13.98 -7.81
C ALA A 954 3.01 -13.96 -7.14
N THR A 955 1.99 -14.51 -7.81
CA THR A 955 0.61 -14.59 -7.27
C THR A 955 0.53 -15.49 -6.03
N ALA A 956 1.23 -16.62 -6.04
CA ALA A 956 1.19 -17.58 -4.94
C ALA A 956 2.04 -17.13 -3.74
N LEU A 957 3.18 -16.48 -3.97
CA LEU A 957 4.05 -15.94 -2.92
C LEU A 957 3.44 -14.72 -2.22
N ARG A 958 2.59 -13.94 -2.92
CA ARG A 958 2.12 -12.61 -2.47
C ARG A 958 3.31 -11.70 -2.19
N ASN A 959 3.50 -11.27 -0.94
CA ASN A 959 4.63 -10.47 -0.48
C ASN A 959 5.88 -11.36 -0.26
N SER A 960 7.07 -10.95 -0.70
CA SER A 960 8.23 -11.87 -0.75
C SER A 960 9.56 -11.28 -0.30
N GLY A 961 9.58 -10.04 0.16
CA GLY A 961 10.75 -9.44 0.79
C GLY A 961 10.35 -8.21 1.53
#